data_AF-A0A1I3SYL7-F1
#
_entry.id   AF-A0A1I3SYL7-F1
#
_cell.length_a   1.000
_cell.length_b   1.000
_cell.length_c   1.000
_cell.angle_alpha   90.00
_cell.angle_beta   90.00
_cell.angle_gamma   90.00
#
_symmetry.space_group_name_H-M   'P 1'
#
loop_
_entity.id
_entity.type
_entity.pdbx_description
1 polymer ?
#
loop_
_entity_poly.entity_id
_entity_poly.type
_entity_poly.pdbx_seq_one_letter_code
_entity_poly.pdbx_strand_id
1 'polypeptide(L)'
;MTDNQIITSQPAETEAQARLRVMEEENELLFLQLHQVQEELERYFLKCQDLERGGGSSWSGVSSAGGWVDDDLPAVQAEVSRLTALVETQTRLREIEAKNALNARLGDILIQSVSPSGSLVGLPGKLMGIWRASKAQQPPAALGGKNFDKVIEVFQKGGLESVKQLLAAEPAPEMRAKAYTALARQQMKNGLFTDAALSARSAYEEEPKSFRLKWLAFRLHDAGEMAEADACLSLLPQDTPFSDSEARQRDQVRYEAKSARLREAKQKTGFESRRQAMESQMQTLRRDCDQHARLVAEREAEITSLQQAQAQLEQEKSLVAGRLEETERRVQELGQAREDSSKLAAEREGENELLLMQLHQVQEELECHFLKVQELEKAHACLEQEKSELSVQQETTARLLAERNAEIESHKLACSKIEQEKLAISRQRIESSLLLSERQAEIKILNQTRTQLEQEKLILVGQNEESTNLAAVRQEEIEALRQTLESFEEEKVGLATQLEESCRLSAERQAKIDSLRQELDRVHQEKAELSAKMEESAKLSADREAEIETLRQTLANLEHDMKEMASRQEDSANLLVTRQAEIESLQQALAQRERDGAVLTGQQDQLFKEVAQRQAEIDALRQAEGKFEKDRLALKKSIEELTRQRDELSQLAQDRARQLEELQHKAQESEAAESELATRQEMIREEMARAEAQLDLLKEILLREQGL
;
A
#
# COMPACT_ATOMS: atom_id res chain seq x y z
N MET A 1 -27.46 -35.35 -77.70
CA MET A 1 -26.75 -34.21 -77.11
C MET A 1 -27.70 -33.47 -76.21
N THR A 2 -27.56 -33.64 -74.91
CA THR A 2 -27.76 -32.61 -73.87
C THR A 2 -27.27 -33.26 -72.58
N ASP A 3 -25.98 -33.04 -72.34
CA ASP A 3 -25.28 -33.37 -71.10
C ASP A 3 -25.94 -32.66 -69.93
N ASN A 4 -26.28 -33.44 -68.89
CA ASN A 4 -26.84 -32.92 -67.66
C ASN A 4 -25.68 -32.42 -66.80
N GLN A 5 -25.40 -31.12 -66.95
CA GLN A 5 -24.40 -30.38 -66.20
C GLN A 5 -24.80 -30.30 -64.72
N ILE A 6 -24.18 -31.17 -63.91
CA ILE A 6 -24.05 -31.00 -62.46
C ILE A 6 -23.09 -29.82 -62.24
N ILE A 7 -23.63 -28.60 -62.20
CA ILE A 7 -22.89 -27.38 -61.87
C ILE A 7 -23.19 -27.02 -60.41
N THR A 8 -22.30 -27.49 -59.54
CA THR A 8 -21.71 -26.76 -58.40
C THR A 8 -22.58 -25.74 -57.65
N SER A 9 -23.47 -26.21 -56.78
CA SER A 9 -24.18 -25.37 -55.78
C SER A 9 -23.42 -25.21 -54.44
N GLN A 10 -22.26 -25.86 -54.28
CA GLN A 10 -21.48 -25.88 -53.03
C GLN A 10 -20.88 -24.53 -52.55
N PRO A 11 -20.51 -23.54 -53.40
CA PRO A 11 -19.95 -22.29 -52.89
C PRO A 11 -21.00 -21.37 -52.24
N ALA A 12 -22.27 -21.47 -52.64
CA ALA A 12 -23.34 -20.63 -52.08
C ALA A 12 -23.79 -21.11 -50.68
N GLU A 13 -23.80 -22.42 -50.44
CA GLU A 13 -24.15 -23.00 -49.13
C GLU A 13 -23.07 -22.74 -48.08
N THR A 14 -21.79 -22.74 -48.48
CA THR A 14 -20.67 -22.42 -47.60
C THR A 14 -20.63 -20.94 -47.23
N GLU A 15 -20.99 -20.05 -48.15
CA GLU A 15 -21.11 -18.62 -47.88
C GLU A 15 -22.32 -18.30 -46.97
N ALA A 16 -23.43 -19.01 -47.11
CA ALA A 16 -24.58 -18.91 -46.22
C ALA A 16 -24.27 -19.43 -44.80
N GLN A 17 -23.52 -20.53 -44.68
CA GLN A 17 -23.05 -21.04 -43.38
C GLN A 17 -22.05 -20.09 -42.72
N ALA A 18 -21.17 -19.45 -43.50
CA ALA A 18 -20.25 -18.43 -42.97
C ALA A 18 -21.02 -17.21 -42.44
N ARG A 19 -22.05 -16.74 -43.15
CA ARG A 19 -22.91 -15.64 -42.68
C ARG A 19 -23.72 -15.99 -41.44
N LEU A 20 -24.20 -17.24 -41.33
CA LEU A 20 -24.88 -17.72 -40.13
C LEU A 20 -23.95 -17.72 -38.92
N ARG A 21 -22.70 -18.19 -39.06
CA ARG A 21 -21.73 -18.14 -37.96
C ARG A 21 -21.38 -16.73 -37.53
N VAL A 22 -21.18 -15.82 -38.49
CA VAL A 22 -20.93 -14.40 -38.16
C VAL A 22 -22.13 -13.80 -37.42
N MET A 23 -23.36 -14.13 -37.82
CA MET A 23 -24.57 -13.73 -37.11
C MET A 23 -24.69 -14.36 -35.71
N GLU A 24 -24.27 -15.60 -35.53
CA GLU A 24 -24.23 -16.26 -34.21
C GLU A 24 -23.20 -15.59 -33.29
N GLU A 25 -21.99 -15.31 -33.79
CA GLU A 25 -20.93 -14.59 -33.07
C GLU A 25 -21.36 -13.15 -32.72
N GLU A 26 -22.06 -12.46 -33.64
CA GLU A 26 -22.63 -11.14 -33.40
C GLU A 26 -23.76 -11.17 -32.35
N ASN A 27 -24.61 -12.20 -32.36
CA ASN A 27 -25.66 -12.37 -31.37
C ASN A 27 -25.08 -12.67 -29.98
N GLU A 28 -24.06 -13.54 -29.87
CA GLU A 28 -23.35 -13.79 -28.62
C GLU A 28 -22.70 -12.50 -28.06
N LEU A 29 -22.12 -11.68 -28.95
CA LEU A 29 -21.58 -10.37 -28.58
C LEU A 29 -22.67 -9.43 -28.03
N LEU A 30 -23.83 -9.38 -28.69
CA LEU A 30 -24.97 -8.58 -28.24
C LEU A 30 -25.48 -9.04 -26.87
N PHE A 31 -25.53 -10.35 -26.61
CA PHE A 31 -25.92 -10.88 -25.30
C PHE A 31 -24.93 -10.50 -24.20
N LEU A 32 -23.62 -10.58 -24.46
CA LEU A 32 -22.59 -10.15 -23.50
C LEU A 32 -22.66 -8.65 -23.21
N GLN A 33 -22.86 -7.83 -24.25
CA GLN A 33 -23.05 -6.39 -24.10
C GLN A 33 -24.32 -6.06 -23.32
N LEU A 34 -25.42 -6.79 -23.56
CA LEU A 34 -26.66 -6.62 -22.83
C LEU A 34 -26.51 -6.94 -21.35
N HIS A 35 -25.78 -8.03 -21.01
CA HIS A 35 -25.49 -8.37 -19.62
C HIS A 35 -24.60 -7.33 -18.94
N GLN A 36 -23.59 -6.80 -19.63
CA GLN A 36 -22.75 -5.74 -19.10
C GLN A 36 -23.56 -4.45 -18.84
N VAL A 37 -24.43 -4.07 -19.78
CA VAL A 37 -25.32 -2.91 -19.62
C VAL A 37 -26.33 -3.13 -18.49
N GLN A 38 -26.87 -4.36 -18.34
CA GLN A 38 -27.72 -4.70 -17.20
C GLN A 38 -26.98 -4.57 -15.87
N GLU A 39 -25.76 -5.09 -15.76
CA GLU A 39 -24.97 -4.93 -14.53
C GLU A 39 -24.67 -3.46 -14.22
N GLU A 40 -24.36 -2.65 -15.23
CA GLU A 40 -24.14 -1.22 -15.05
C GLU A 40 -25.42 -0.49 -14.61
N LEU A 41 -26.57 -0.81 -15.23
CA LEU A 41 -27.87 -0.27 -14.86
C LEU A 41 -28.30 -0.69 -13.45
N GLU A 42 -28.04 -1.94 -13.05
CA GLU A 42 -28.29 -2.42 -11.69
C GLU A 42 -27.42 -1.68 -10.67
N ARG A 43 -26.14 -1.46 -10.99
CA ARG A 43 -25.25 -0.64 -10.15
C ARG A 43 -25.72 0.81 -10.05
N TYR A 44 -26.17 1.42 -11.15
CA TYR A 44 -26.73 2.77 -11.14
C TYR A 44 -28.05 2.82 -10.37
N PHE A 45 -28.92 1.84 -10.53
CA PHE A 45 -30.18 1.75 -9.81
C PHE A 45 -29.96 1.60 -8.31
N LEU A 46 -29.05 0.73 -7.88
CA LEU A 46 -28.64 0.59 -6.48
C LEU A 46 -28.04 1.90 -5.96
N LYS A 47 -27.16 2.55 -6.72
CA LYS A 47 -26.59 3.85 -6.37
C LYS A 47 -27.66 4.96 -6.23
N CYS A 48 -28.66 4.98 -7.10
CA CYS A 48 -29.78 5.92 -7.01
C CYS A 48 -30.67 5.60 -5.80
N GLN A 49 -30.94 4.33 -5.53
CA GLN A 49 -31.68 3.88 -4.36
C GLN A 49 -30.95 4.22 -3.05
N ASP A 50 -29.63 4.12 -3.03
CA ASP A 50 -28.79 4.50 -1.90
C ASP A 50 -28.80 6.03 -1.68
N LEU A 51 -28.82 6.82 -2.76
CA LEU A 51 -28.99 8.27 -2.68
C LEU A 51 -30.38 8.68 -2.19
N GLU A 52 -31.43 7.94 -2.58
CA GLU A 52 -32.80 8.14 -2.10
C GLU A 52 -32.98 7.73 -0.64
N ARG A 53 -32.33 6.65 -0.18
CA ARG A 53 -32.33 6.23 1.23
C ARG A 53 -31.40 7.07 2.11
N GLY A 54 -30.35 7.65 1.55
CA GLY A 54 -29.37 8.51 2.23
C GLY A 54 -29.83 9.96 2.43
N GLY A 55 -31.04 10.33 2.00
CA GLY A 55 -31.59 11.70 2.10
C GLY A 55 -31.93 12.21 3.50
N GLY A 56 -31.54 11.49 4.57
CA GLY A 56 -31.91 11.85 5.94
C GLY A 56 -30.95 11.34 7.00
N SER A 57 -29.68 11.76 6.96
CA SER A 57 -28.88 12.07 8.16
C SER A 57 -27.43 12.35 7.74
N SER A 58 -27.02 13.60 7.97
CA SER A 58 -25.62 13.99 7.95
C SER A 58 -24.93 13.35 9.17
N TRP A 59 -24.11 12.32 8.95
CA TRP A 59 -22.96 12.06 9.81
C TRP A 59 -21.79 11.52 8.97
N SER A 60 -20.65 12.17 9.17
CA SER A 60 -19.42 12.06 8.41
C SER A 60 -18.75 10.69 8.55
N GLY A 61 -18.39 10.11 7.41
CA GLY A 61 -17.03 9.58 7.20
C GLY A 61 -16.70 8.20 7.78
N VAL A 62 -17.43 7.16 7.38
CA VAL A 62 -16.81 5.86 7.08
C VAL A 62 -17.48 5.30 5.84
N SER A 63 -16.71 5.14 4.78
CA SER A 63 -17.08 4.37 3.60
C SER A 63 -17.23 2.90 3.98
N SER A 64 -18.39 2.51 4.53
CA SER A 64 -18.86 1.13 4.42
C SER A 64 -19.80 1.08 3.23
N ALA A 65 -19.30 0.46 2.16
CA ALA A 65 -20.13 0.00 1.07
C ALA A 65 -21.38 -0.71 1.64
N GLY A 66 -22.56 -0.37 1.14
CA GLY A 66 -23.82 -1.04 1.45
C GLY A 66 -23.90 -2.47 0.86
N GLY A 67 -22.79 -3.20 0.79
CA GLY A 67 -22.78 -4.64 0.61
C GLY A 67 -23.05 -5.32 1.94
N TRP A 68 -23.77 -6.44 1.94
CA TRP A 68 -23.86 -7.26 3.15
C TRP A 68 -22.45 -7.60 3.61
N VAL A 69 -22.16 -7.49 4.91
CA VAL A 69 -20.84 -7.83 5.48
C VAL A 69 -20.41 -9.27 5.11
N ASP A 70 -21.37 -10.14 4.81
CA ASP A 70 -21.14 -11.51 4.37
C ASP A 70 -20.79 -11.66 2.87
N ASP A 71 -21.03 -10.66 2.02
CA ASP A 71 -20.64 -10.66 0.60
C ASP A 71 -19.13 -10.43 0.43
N ASP A 72 -18.50 -9.74 1.39
CA ASP A 72 -17.07 -9.41 1.36
C ASP A 72 -16.20 -10.65 1.62
N LEU A 73 -16.65 -11.58 2.45
CA LEU A 73 -15.84 -12.75 2.83
C LEU A 73 -15.57 -13.69 1.62
N PRO A 74 -16.56 -14.10 0.81
CA PRO A 74 -16.32 -14.82 -0.43
C PRO A 74 -15.46 -14.04 -1.42
N ALA A 75 -15.62 -12.71 -1.50
CA ALA A 75 -14.82 -11.87 -2.39
C ALA A 75 -13.34 -11.87 -1.98
N VAL A 76 -13.05 -11.72 -0.68
CA VAL A 76 -11.69 -11.79 -0.13
C VAL A 76 -11.10 -13.19 -0.33
N GLN A 77 -11.86 -14.26 -0.10
CA GLN A 77 -11.37 -15.62 -0.33
C GLN A 77 -11.09 -15.90 -1.82
N ALA A 78 -11.92 -15.38 -2.73
CA ALA A 78 -11.68 -15.45 -4.17
C ALA A 78 -10.41 -14.69 -4.56
N GLU A 79 -10.17 -13.52 -3.96
CA GLU A 79 -8.96 -12.72 -4.19
C GLU A 79 -7.71 -13.40 -3.65
N VAL A 80 -7.78 -14.02 -2.46
CA VAL A 80 -6.69 -14.86 -1.93
C VAL A 80 -6.38 -15.99 -2.91
N SER A 81 -7.41 -16.67 -3.43
CA SER A 81 -7.22 -17.74 -4.42
C SER A 81 -6.58 -17.24 -5.71
N ARG A 82 -6.93 -16.03 -6.17
CA ARG A 82 -6.28 -15.36 -7.31
C ARG A 82 -4.81 -15.08 -7.03
N LEU A 83 -4.50 -14.48 -5.89
CA LEU A 83 -3.13 -14.14 -5.52
C LEU A 83 -2.26 -15.40 -5.35
N THR A 84 -2.80 -16.46 -4.75
CA THR A 84 -2.11 -17.75 -4.65
C THR A 84 -1.78 -18.32 -6.03
N ALA A 85 -2.76 -18.38 -6.95
CA ALA A 85 -2.53 -18.83 -8.32
C ALA A 85 -1.51 -17.95 -9.05
N LEU A 86 -1.54 -16.63 -8.83
CA LEU A 86 -0.58 -15.68 -9.41
C LEU A 86 0.84 -15.91 -8.88
N VAL A 87 1.00 -16.13 -7.58
CA VAL A 87 2.31 -16.42 -6.98
C VAL A 87 2.84 -17.78 -7.44
N GLU A 88 2.00 -18.82 -7.45
CA GLU A 88 2.38 -20.16 -7.91
C GLU A 88 2.78 -20.19 -9.38
N THR A 89 2.05 -19.49 -10.24
CA THR A 89 2.46 -19.36 -11.65
C THR A 89 3.72 -18.54 -11.76
N GLN A 90 3.83 -17.41 -11.06
CA GLN A 90 5.04 -16.57 -11.11
C GLN A 90 6.30 -17.32 -10.68
N THR A 91 6.24 -18.15 -9.63
CA THR A 91 7.38 -18.97 -9.21
C THR A 91 7.76 -19.98 -10.28
N ARG A 92 6.77 -20.71 -10.82
CA ARG A 92 7.00 -21.67 -11.93
C ARG A 92 7.60 -21.00 -13.16
N LEU A 93 7.07 -19.85 -13.60
CA LEU A 93 7.61 -19.13 -14.75
C LEU A 93 9.05 -18.69 -14.51
N ARG A 94 9.37 -18.15 -13.32
CA ARG A 94 10.74 -17.77 -12.96
C ARG A 94 11.68 -18.97 -12.91
N GLU A 95 11.25 -20.12 -12.42
CA GLU A 95 12.05 -21.34 -12.44
C GLU A 95 12.35 -21.80 -13.87
N ILE A 96 11.36 -21.74 -14.76
CA ILE A 96 11.52 -22.09 -16.17
C ILE A 96 12.46 -21.09 -16.84
N GLU A 97 12.29 -19.79 -16.62
CA GLU A 97 13.18 -18.74 -17.15
C GLU A 97 14.61 -18.91 -16.63
N ALA A 98 14.79 -19.23 -15.35
CA ALA A 98 16.10 -19.47 -14.75
C ALA A 98 16.79 -20.70 -15.34
N LYS A 99 16.08 -21.82 -15.52
CA LYS A 99 16.60 -23.04 -16.16
C LYS A 99 16.98 -22.82 -17.62
N ASN A 100 16.25 -21.94 -18.31
CA ASN A 100 16.47 -21.67 -19.73
C ASN A 100 17.37 -20.46 -19.99
N ALA A 101 17.83 -19.78 -18.93
CA ALA A 101 18.75 -18.67 -19.04
C ALA A 101 20.08 -19.14 -19.66
N LEU A 102 20.67 -18.27 -20.48
CA LEU A 102 21.86 -18.62 -21.27
C LEU A 102 23.05 -19.03 -20.38
N ASN A 103 23.22 -18.36 -19.24
CA ASN A 103 24.22 -18.70 -18.24
C ASN A 103 23.99 -20.10 -17.63
N ALA A 104 22.75 -20.45 -17.27
CA ALA A 104 22.41 -21.76 -16.73
C ALA A 104 22.66 -22.86 -17.76
N ARG A 105 22.20 -22.68 -19.00
CA ARG A 105 22.41 -23.63 -20.10
C ARG A 105 23.89 -23.81 -20.46
N LEU A 106 24.67 -22.72 -20.47
CA LEU A 106 26.13 -22.81 -20.66
C LEU A 106 26.80 -23.54 -19.49
N GLY A 107 26.36 -23.28 -18.26
CA GLY A 107 26.79 -23.99 -17.06
C GLY A 107 26.52 -25.49 -17.15
N ASP A 108 25.32 -25.90 -17.56
CA ASP A 108 24.95 -27.30 -17.74
C ASP A 108 25.80 -27.99 -18.82
N ILE A 109 26.04 -27.31 -19.95
CA ILE A 109 26.92 -27.83 -21.02
C ILE A 109 28.35 -28.01 -20.51
N LEU A 110 28.85 -27.09 -19.69
CA LEU A 110 30.16 -27.18 -19.06
C LEU A 110 30.21 -28.33 -18.04
N ILE A 111 29.21 -28.48 -17.18
CA ILE A 111 29.14 -29.58 -16.20
C ILE A 111 29.06 -30.95 -16.91
N GLN A 112 28.25 -31.08 -17.94
CA GLN A 112 28.14 -32.31 -18.75
C GLN A 112 29.45 -32.65 -19.46
N SER A 113 30.29 -31.65 -19.76
CA SER A 113 31.61 -31.86 -20.38
C SER A 113 32.72 -32.26 -19.41
N VAL A 114 32.48 -32.25 -18.10
CA VAL A 114 33.42 -32.65 -17.04
C VAL A 114 33.08 -34.05 -16.49
N SER A 115 31.95 -34.64 -16.90
CA SER A 115 31.52 -35.98 -16.50
C SER A 115 32.40 -37.09 -17.12
N PRO A 116 32.51 -38.29 -16.51
CA PRO A 116 33.55 -39.30 -16.82
C PRO A 116 33.65 -39.80 -18.27
N SER A 117 32.64 -39.54 -19.08
CA SER A 117 32.49 -39.99 -20.48
C SER A 117 32.58 -38.85 -21.51
N GLY A 118 32.86 -37.61 -21.13
CA GLY A 118 32.94 -36.46 -22.02
C GLY A 118 34.29 -35.73 -21.94
N SER A 119 35.02 -35.66 -23.05
CA SER A 119 36.27 -34.89 -23.13
C SER A 119 35.98 -33.40 -23.40
N LEU A 120 36.62 -32.50 -22.66
CA LEU A 120 36.60 -31.03 -22.84
C LEU A 120 36.94 -30.60 -24.28
N VAL A 121 37.62 -31.46 -25.04
CA VAL A 121 37.99 -31.23 -26.46
C VAL A 121 36.75 -31.09 -27.37
N GLY A 122 35.60 -31.64 -26.98
CA GLY A 122 34.36 -31.59 -27.77
C GLY A 122 33.47 -30.35 -27.53
N LEU A 123 33.79 -29.51 -26.54
CA LEU A 123 32.98 -28.33 -26.16
C LEU A 123 32.81 -27.32 -27.31
N PRO A 124 33.88 -26.90 -28.03
CA PRO A 124 33.73 -25.93 -29.12
C PRO A 124 32.84 -26.48 -30.25
N GLY A 125 32.96 -27.79 -30.54
CA GLY A 125 32.15 -28.48 -31.53
C GLY A 125 30.67 -28.56 -31.16
N LYS A 126 30.36 -28.85 -29.88
CA LYS A 126 28.98 -28.88 -29.36
C LYS A 126 28.33 -27.49 -29.39
N LEU A 127 29.05 -26.44 -28.97
CA LEU A 127 28.56 -25.06 -29.05
C LEU A 127 28.33 -24.63 -30.50
N MET A 128 29.24 -24.96 -31.42
CA MET A 128 29.06 -24.73 -32.87
C MET A 128 27.92 -25.55 -33.48
N GLY A 129 27.64 -26.74 -32.94
CA GLY A 129 26.49 -27.57 -33.30
C GLY A 129 25.17 -26.94 -32.88
N ILE A 130 25.08 -26.47 -31.63
CA ILE A 130 23.92 -25.75 -31.10
C ILE A 130 23.70 -24.44 -31.89
N TRP A 131 24.77 -23.69 -32.17
CA TRP A 131 24.69 -22.45 -32.96
C TRP A 131 24.23 -22.68 -34.41
N ARG A 132 24.71 -23.77 -35.05
CA ARG A 132 24.24 -24.15 -36.38
C ARG A 132 22.78 -24.64 -36.34
N ALA A 133 22.41 -25.41 -35.33
CA ALA A 133 21.05 -25.91 -35.15
C ALA A 133 20.04 -24.78 -34.83
N SER A 134 20.42 -23.77 -34.06
CA SER A 134 19.59 -22.58 -33.82
C SER A 134 19.40 -21.72 -35.07
N LYS A 135 20.34 -21.78 -36.03
CA LYS A 135 20.24 -21.06 -37.30
C LYS A 135 19.38 -21.80 -38.34
N ALA A 136 19.11 -23.08 -38.14
CA ALA A 136 18.28 -23.87 -39.02
C ALA A 136 16.79 -23.49 -38.85
N GLN A 137 16.24 -22.75 -39.80
CA GLN A 137 14.81 -22.36 -39.79
C GLN A 137 13.86 -23.49 -40.19
N GLN A 138 14.34 -24.51 -40.90
CA GLN A 138 13.50 -25.60 -41.42
C GLN A 138 13.54 -26.82 -40.50
N PRO A 139 12.37 -27.41 -40.18
CA PRO A 139 12.31 -28.61 -39.35
C PRO A 139 12.95 -29.82 -40.04
N PRO A 140 13.76 -30.60 -39.31
CA PRO A 140 14.43 -31.77 -39.86
C PRO A 140 13.42 -32.86 -40.28
N ALA A 141 13.79 -33.63 -41.31
CA ALA A 141 12.97 -34.76 -41.78
C ALA A 141 12.79 -35.84 -40.69
N ALA A 142 13.67 -35.87 -39.68
CA ALA A 142 13.56 -36.75 -38.51
C ALA A 142 12.28 -36.47 -37.69
N LEU A 143 11.84 -35.21 -37.62
CA LEU A 143 10.63 -34.80 -36.90
C LEU A 143 9.36 -34.82 -37.78
N GLY A 144 9.47 -35.13 -39.08
CA GLY A 144 8.33 -35.16 -40.00
C GLY A 144 8.16 -33.87 -40.81
N GLY A 145 9.24 -33.12 -41.05
CA GLY A 145 9.22 -31.95 -41.94
C GLY A 145 8.36 -30.81 -41.39
N LYS A 146 7.80 -29.98 -42.29
CA LYS A 146 7.14 -28.71 -41.94
C LYS A 146 5.97 -28.85 -40.96
N ASN A 147 5.30 -29.99 -40.98
CA ASN A 147 4.09 -30.24 -40.17
C ASN A 147 4.37 -31.07 -38.91
N PHE A 148 5.61 -31.53 -38.71
CA PHE A 148 5.97 -32.41 -37.61
C PHE A 148 5.18 -33.73 -37.56
N ASP A 149 4.85 -34.30 -38.73
CA ASP A 149 3.94 -35.46 -38.85
C ASP A 149 4.40 -36.68 -38.04
N LYS A 150 5.72 -36.90 -37.93
CA LYS A 150 6.29 -38.00 -37.13
C LYS A 150 6.10 -37.78 -35.63
N VAL A 151 6.15 -36.54 -35.15
CA VAL A 151 5.88 -36.21 -33.74
C VAL A 151 4.42 -36.51 -33.41
N ILE A 152 3.51 -36.19 -34.33
CA ILE A 152 2.08 -36.48 -34.20
C ILE A 152 1.83 -37.99 -34.19
N GLU A 153 2.47 -38.74 -35.08
CA GLU A 153 2.36 -40.21 -35.14
C GLU A 153 2.89 -40.88 -33.86
N VAL A 154 4.01 -40.38 -33.32
CA VAL A 154 4.60 -40.89 -32.08
C VAL A 154 3.73 -40.57 -30.86
N PHE A 155 3.07 -39.41 -30.84
CA PHE A 155 2.08 -39.09 -29.82
C PHE A 155 0.89 -40.06 -29.86
N GLN A 156 0.37 -40.34 -31.05
CA GLN A 156 -0.76 -41.28 -31.20
C GLN A 156 -0.42 -42.70 -30.74
N LYS A 157 0.84 -43.12 -30.85
CA LYS A 157 1.31 -44.47 -30.48
C LYS A 157 1.73 -44.58 -29.01
N GLY A 158 2.21 -43.51 -28.37
CA GLY A 158 2.87 -43.60 -27.06
C GLY A 158 2.70 -42.38 -26.15
N GLY A 159 1.79 -41.45 -26.48
CA GLY A 159 1.48 -40.28 -25.67
C GLY A 159 2.59 -39.22 -25.61
N LEU A 160 2.54 -38.36 -24.59
CA LEU A 160 3.48 -37.24 -24.45
C LEU A 160 4.91 -37.66 -24.10
N GLU A 161 5.08 -38.79 -23.40
CA GLU A 161 6.40 -39.28 -22.99
C GLU A 161 7.23 -39.82 -24.16
N SER A 162 6.60 -40.51 -25.12
CA SER A 162 7.28 -40.94 -26.35
C SER A 162 7.74 -39.74 -27.20
N VAL A 163 6.94 -38.68 -27.22
CA VAL A 163 7.29 -37.41 -27.86
C VAL A 163 8.47 -36.74 -27.17
N LYS A 164 8.49 -36.68 -25.83
CA LYS A 164 9.64 -36.15 -25.07
C LYS A 164 10.93 -36.90 -25.38
N GLN A 165 10.89 -38.23 -25.46
CA GLN A 165 12.06 -39.04 -25.82
C GLN A 165 12.56 -38.75 -27.23
N LEU A 166 11.65 -38.60 -28.20
CA LEU A 166 12.00 -38.26 -29.57
C LEU A 166 12.59 -36.85 -29.68
N LEU A 167 12.05 -35.89 -28.93
CA LEU A 167 12.53 -34.50 -28.94
C LEU A 167 13.80 -34.30 -28.11
N ALA A 168 14.13 -35.18 -27.17
CA ALA A 168 15.41 -35.14 -26.44
C ALA A 168 16.63 -35.30 -27.37
N ALA A 169 16.47 -35.96 -28.52
CA ALA A 169 17.51 -36.08 -29.53
C ALA A 169 17.76 -34.78 -30.33
N GLU A 170 16.84 -33.82 -30.27
CA GLU A 170 16.95 -32.54 -30.99
C GLU A 170 17.63 -31.47 -30.13
N PRO A 171 18.78 -30.92 -30.56
CA PRO A 171 19.54 -29.98 -29.73
C PRO A 171 18.94 -28.57 -29.68
N ALA A 172 18.10 -28.19 -30.65
CA ALA A 172 17.56 -26.83 -30.77
C ALA A 172 16.26 -26.64 -29.97
N PRO A 173 16.23 -25.79 -28.92
CA PRO A 173 15.05 -25.58 -28.06
C PRO A 173 13.88 -24.96 -28.82
N GLU A 174 14.14 -24.02 -29.73
CA GLU A 174 13.10 -23.41 -30.57
C GLU A 174 12.40 -24.45 -31.46
N MET A 175 13.14 -25.48 -31.90
CA MET A 175 12.58 -26.55 -32.73
C MET A 175 11.73 -27.51 -31.91
N ARG A 176 12.15 -27.84 -30.67
CA ARG A 176 11.32 -28.62 -29.73
C ARG A 176 10.04 -27.88 -29.40
N ALA A 177 10.12 -26.58 -29.11
CA ALA A 177 8.95 -25.74 -28.84
C ALA A 177 8.00 -25.67 -30.05
N LYS A 178 8.50 -25.53 -31.28
CA LYS A 178 7.69 -25.59 -32.52
C LYS A 178 7.02 -26.96 -32.71
N ALA A 179 7.71 -28.06 -32.41
CA ALA A 179 7.16 -29.40 -32.50
C ALA A 179 5.99 -29.59 -31.52
N TYR A 180 6.17 -29.21 -30.25
CA TYR A 180 5.09 -29.22 -29.26
C TYR A 180 3.92 -28.30 -29.66
N THR A 181 4.21 -27.17 -30.30
CA THR A 181 3.15 -26.26 -30.79
C THR A 181 2.32 -26.90 -31.91
N ALA A 182 2.98 -27.57 -32.85
CA ALA A 182 2.30 -28.30 -33.92
C ALA A 182 1.46 -29.45 -33.36
N LEU A 183 1.99 -30.17 -32.37
CA LEU A 183 1.28 -31.24 -31.67
C LEU A 183 0.03 -30.72 -30.95
N ALA A 184 0.14 -29.63 -30.17
CA ALA A 184 -1.02 -29.09 -29.46
C ALA A 184 -2.11 -28.58 -30.39
N ARG A 185 -1.74 -27.97 -31.53
CA ARG A 185 -2.71 -27.57 -32.57
C ARG A 185 -3.46 -28.78 -33.15
N GLN A 186 -2.79 -29.92 -33.28
CA GLN A 186 -3.45 -31.15 -33.75
C GLN A 186 -4.35 -31.74 -32.67
N GLN A 187 -3.91 -31.77 -31.41
CA GLN A 187 -4.71 -32.24 -30.28
C GLN A 187 -6.00 -31.43 -30.11
N MET A 188 -5.93 -30.11 -30.28
CA MET A 188 -7.12 -29.25 -30.28
C MET A 188 -8.12 -29.59 -31.38
N LYS A 189 -7.66 -29.86 -32.61
CA LYS A 189 -8.54 -30.27 -33.71
C LYS A 189 -9.25 -31.59 -33.40
N ASN A 190 -8.64 -32.42 -32.56
CA ASN A 190 -9.18 -33.69 -32.12
C ASN A 190 -10.00 -33.58 -30.80
N GLY A 191 -10.19 -32.37 -30.25
CA GLY A 191 -10.93 -32.14 -29.00
C GLY A 191 -10.19 -32.53 -27.71
N LEU A 192 -8.88 -32.80 -27.79
CA LEU A 192 -8.05 -33.20 -26.64
C LEU A 192 -7.45 -31.95 -25.96
N PHE A 193 -8.28 -31.17 -25.27
CA PHE A 193 -7.87 -29.87 -24.72
C PHE A 193 -6.85 -29.98 -23.56
N THR A 194 -6.98 -30.99 -22.71
CA THR A 194 -6.03 -31.25 -21.61
C THR A 194 -4.63 -31.60 -22.13
N ASP A 195 -4.53 -32.51 -23.10
CA ASP A 195 -3.26 -32.86 -23.74
C ASP A 195 -2.67 -31.69 -24.52
N ALA A 196 -3.53 -30.85 -25.13
CA ALA A 196 -3.11 -29.63 -25.78
C ALA A 196 -2.53 -28.61 -24.79
N ALA A 197 -3.11 -28.46 -23.60
CA ALA A 197 -2.56 -27.63 -22.55
C ALA A 197 -1.20 -28.16 -22.08
N LEU A 198 -1.04 -29.47 -21.87
CA LEU A 198 0.24 -30.09 -21.49
C LEU A 198 1.32 -29.93 -22.56
N SER A 199 0.96 -30.07 -23.84
CA SER A 199 1.86 -29.82 -24.96
C SER A 199 2.22 -28.34 -25.08
N ALA A 200 1.28 -27.43 -24.81
CA ALA A 200 1.56 -25.99 -24.75
C ALA A 200 2.47 -25.63 -23.56
N ARG A 201 2.31 -26.27 -22.40
CA ARG A 201 3.21 -26.13 -21.24
C ARG A 201 4.62 -26.56 -21.62
N SER A 202 4.75 -27.74 -22.22
CA SER A 202 6.04 -28.26 -22.72
C SER A 202 6.68 -27.32 -23.75
N ALA A 203 5.87 -26.71 -24.64
CA ALA A 203 6.37 -25.73 -25.60
C ALA A 203 6.91 -24.46 -24.94
N TYR A 204 6.27 -23.98 -23.87
CA TYR A 204 6.74 -22.82 -23.11
C TYR A 204 7.98 -23.15 -22.27
N GLU A 205 8.02 -24.33 -21.66
CA GLU A 205 9.19 -24.82 -20.90
C GLU A 205 10.46 -24.88 -21.76
N GLU A 206 10.33 -25.20 -23.04
CA GLU A 206 11.47 -25.25 -23.98
C GLU A 206 11.93 -23.85 -24.43
N GLU A 207 10.97 -22.93 -24.60
CA GLU A 207 11.18 -21.57 -25.11
C GLU A 207 10.30 -20.57 -24.34
N PRO A 208 10.77 -20.04 -23.20
CA PRO A 208 9.98 -19.13 -22.38
C PRO A 208 9.93 -17.73 -23.01
N LYS A 209 9.03 -17.56 -23.98
CA LYS A 209 8.75 -16.28 -24.67
C LYS A 209 7.31 -15.85 -24.41
N SER A 210 7.06 -14.53 -24.38
CA SER A 210 5.75 -13.94 -24.07
C SER A 210 4.62 -14.44 -24.97
N PHE A 211 4.86 -14.58 -26.29
CA PHE A 211 3.83 -15.08 -27.20
C PHE A 211 3.43 -16.55 -26.92
N ARG A 212 4.36 -17.37 -26.40
CA ARG A 212 4.08 -18.75 -25.99
C ARG A 212 3.35 -18.82 -24.68
N LEU A 213 3.66 -17.92 -23.73
CA LEU A 213 2.91 -17.79 -22.49
C LEU A 213 1.45 -17.36 -22.75
N LYS A 214 1.27 -16.38 -23.65
CA LYS A 214 -0.06 -15.97 -24.12
C LYS A 214 -0.82 -17.15 -24.73
N TRP A 215 -0.16 -17.91 -25.59
CA TRP A 215 -0.75 -19.09 -26.22
C TRP A 215 -1.08 -20.20 -25.20
N LEU A 216 -0.18 -20.47 -24.25
CA LEU A 216 -0.40 -21.41 -23.15
C LEU A 216 -1.63 -21.02 -22.33
N ALA A 217 -1.78 -19.74 -21.99
CA ALA A 217 -2.92 -19.28 -21.21
C ALA A 217 -4.27 -19.59 -21.88
N PHE A 218 -4.38 -19.39 -23.20
CA PHE A 218 -5.58 -19.76 -23.94
C PHE A 218 -5.81 -21.28 -24.00
N ARG A 219 -4.76 -22.10 -24.04
CA ARG A 219 -4.91 -23.56 -23.99
C ARG A 219 -5.29 -24.08 -22.62
N LEU A 220 -4.81 -23.44 -21.56
CA LEU A 220 -5.23 -23.72 -20.18
C LEU A 220 -6.71 -23.38 -19.98
N HIS A 221 -7.16 -22.25 -20.54
CA HIS A 221 -8.58 -21.87 -20.56
C HIS A 221 -9.44 -22.91 -21.29
N ASP A 222 -9.04 -23.33 -22.50
CA ASP A 222 -9.77 -24.40 -23.22
C ASP A 222 -9.80 -25.73 -22.46
N ALA A 223 -8.78 -26.02 -21.64
CA ALA A 223 -8.71 -27.21 -20.79
C ALA A 223 -9.51 -27.08 -19.48
N GLY A 224 -10.08 -25.91 -19.19
CA GLY A 224 -10.83 -25.61 -17.96
C GLY A 224 -9.97 -25.16 -16.76
N GLU A 225 -8.67 -24.99 -16.94
CA GLU A 225 -7.74 -24.51 -15.91
C GLU A 225 -7.75 -22.97 -15.80
N MET A 226 -8.91 -22.42 -15.41
CA MET A 226 -9.18 -20.98 -15.46
C MET A 226 -8.27 -20.14 -14.57
N ALA A 227 -7.91 -20.65 -13.38
CA ALA A 227 -7.08 -19.91 -12.42
C ALA A 227 -5.64 -19.75 -12.94
N GLU A 228 -5.07 -20.81 -13.52
CA GLU A 228 -3.72 -20.75 -14.10
C GLU A 228 -3.70 -19.91 -15.38
N ALA A 229 -4.74 -20.02 -16.22
CA ALA A 229 -4.89 -19.23 -17.43
C ALA A 229 -4.91 -17.72 -17.15
N ASP A 230 -5.76 -17.27 -16.20
CA ASP A 230 -5.85 -15.86 -15.79
C ASP A 230 -4.52 -15.35 -15.21
N ALA A 231 -3.84 -16.19 -14.43
CA ALA A 231 -2.55 -15.85 -13.85
C ALA A 231 -1.45 -15.72 -14.92
N CYS A 232 -1.38 -16.63 -15.89
CA CYS A 232 -0.48 -16.52 -17.05
C CYS A 232 -0.72 -15.24 -17.85
N LEU A 233 -1.99 -14.85 -18.09
CA LEU A 233 -2.32 -13.60 -18.78
C LEU A 233 -1.93 -12.35 -17.97
N SER A 234 -2.01 -12.43 -16.64
CA SER A 234 -1.65 -11.34 -15.72
C SER A 234 -0.14 -11.12 -15.62
N LEU A 235 0.66 -12.19 -15.84
CA LEU A 235 2.13 -12.16 -15.77
C LEU A 235 2.79 -11.82 -17.12
N LEU A 236 2.01 -11.63 -18.19
CA LEU A 236 2.55 -11.18 -19.48
C LEU A 236 3.15 -9.77 -19.39
N PRO A 237 4.24 -9.47 -20.13
CA PRO A 237 4.73 -8.11 -20.28
C PRO A 237 3.65 -7.17 -20.81
N GLN A 238 3.58 -5.95 -20.29
CA GLN A 238 2.54 -4.96 -20.63
C GLN A 238 2.52 -4.60 -22.13
N ASP A 239 3.67 -4.69 -22.80
CA ASP A 239 3.82 -4.40 -24.23
C ASP A 239 3.45 -5.59 -25.15
N THR A 240 2.90 -6.69 -24.62
CA THR A 240 2.53 -7.85 -25.43
C THR A 240 1.31 -7.50 -26.31
N PRO A 241 1.42 -7.57 -27.66
CA PRO A 241 0.31 -7.21 -28.52
C PRO A 241 -0.80 -8.26 -28.47
N PHE A 242 -2.05 -7.78 -28.44
CA PHE A 242 -3.26 -8.57 -28.60
C PHE A 242 -4.01 -8.10 -29.84
N SER A 243 -4.48 -9.05 -30.66
CA SER A 243 -5.53 -8.79 -31.65
C SER A 243 -6.86 -8.49 -30.94
N ASP A 244 -7.81 -7.83 -31.61
CA ASP A 244 -9.14 -7.55 -31.04
C ASP A 244 -9.85 -8.83 -30.57
N SER A 245 -9.73 -9.91 -31.35
CA SER A 245 -10.26 -11.23 -30.97
C SER A 245 -9.55 -11.83 -29.76
N GLU A 246 -8.22 -11.67 -29.65
CA GLU A 246 -7.45 -12.16 -28.51
C GLU A 246 -7.72 -11.33 -27.24
N ALA A 247 -7.98 -10.03 -27.38
CA ALA A 247 -8.36 -9.16 -26.27
C ALA A 247 -9.72 -9.58 -25.69
N ARG A 248 -10.71 -9.87 -26.56
CA ARG A 248 -12.00 -10.44 -26.12
C ARG A 248 -11.81 -11.78 -25.43
N GLN A 249 -11.00 -12.67 -26.02
CA GLN A 249 -10.71 -13.97 -25.41
C GLN A 249 -10.04 -13.82 -24.03
N ARG A 250 -9.07 -12.90 -23.88
CA ARG A 250 -8.45 -12.58 -22.59
C ARG A 250 -9.47 -12.11 -21.56
N ASP A 251 -10.38 -11.21 -21.96
CA ASP A 251 -11.38 -10.66 -21.05
C ASP A 251 -12.42 -11.73 -20.66
N GLN A 252 -12.76 -12.63 -21.58
CA GLN A 252 -13.55 -13.83 -21.30
C GLN A 252 -12.88 -14.74 -20.27
N VAL A 253 -11.58 -15.07 -20.46
CA VAL A 253 -10.81 -15.88 -19.50
C VAL A 253 -10.84 -15.23 -18.11
N ARG A 254 -10.63 -13.91 -18.04
CA ARG A 254 -10.66 -13.16 -16.77
C ARG A 254 -12.02 -13.23 -16.09
N TYR A 255 -13.09 -13.06 -16.84
CA TYR A 255 -14.46 -13.12 -16.33
C TYR A 255 -14.80 -14.53 -15.82
N GLU A 256 -14.49 -15.56 -16.60
CA GLU A 256 -14.73 -16.96 -16.22
C GLU A 256 -13.88 -17.39 -15.02
N ALA A 257 -12.60 -17.01 -14.97
CA ALA A 257 -11.74 -17.28 -13.82
C ALA A 257 -12.23 -16.56 -12.56
N LYS A 258 -12.67 -15.31 -12.67
CA LYS A 258 -13.26 -14.55 -11.55
C LYS A 258 -14.55 -15.22 -11.06
N SER A 259 -15.46 -15.58 -11.95
CA SER A 259 -16.74 -16.21 -11.58
C SER A 259 -16.54 -17.61 -11.00
N ALA A 260 -15.60 -18.41 -11.53
CA ALA A 260 -15.24 -19.72 -10.98
C ALA A 260 -14.67 -19.60 -9.56
N ARG A 261 -13.69 -18.72 -9.34
CA ARG A 261 -13.14 -18.47 -7.99
C ARG A 261 -14.19 -18.00 -7.00
N LEU A 262 -15.09 -17.12 -7.44
CA LEU A 262 -16.16 -16.61 -6.58
C LEU A 262 -17.16 -17.72 -6.20
N ARG A 263 -17.52 -18.60 -7.14
CA ARG A 263 -18.37 -19.77 -6.85
C ARG A 263 -17.69 -20.71 -5.85
N GLU A 264 -16.42 -21.04 -6.06
CA GLU A 264 -15.66 -21.86 -5.12
C GLU A 264 -15.54 -21.22 -3.74
N ALA A 265 -15.32 -19.91 -3.68
CA ALA A 265 -15.26 -19.17 -2.41
C ALA A 265 -16.62 -19.17 -1.70
N LYS A 266 -17.73 -18.98 -2.42
CA LYS A 266 -19.09 -19.06 -1.86
C LYS A 266 -19.39 -20.46 -1.29
N GLN A 267 -18.97 -21.51 -2.00
CA GLN A 267 -19.11 -22.88 -1.51
C GLN A 267 -18.28 -23.13 -0.25
N LYS A 268 -17.00 -22.71 -0.23
CA LYS A 268 -16.09 -22.90 0.92
C LYS A 268 -16.51 -22.11 2.16
N THR A 269 -17.10 -20.93 1.98
CA THR A 269 -17.57 -20.07 3.08
C THR A 269 -18.93 -20.47 3.63
N GLY A 270 -19.66 -21.41 3.01
CA GLY A 270 -21.07 -21.69 3.36
C GLY A 270 -21.96 -20.46 3.22
N PHE A 271 -21.58 -19.53 2.34
CA PHE A 271 -22.23 -18.23 2.17
C PHE A 271 -23.71 -18.38 1.78
N GLU A 272 -24.03 -19.32 0.88
CA GLU A 272 -25.41 -19.54 0.42
C GLU A 272 -26.33 -20.00 1.57
N SER A 273 -25.86 -20.92 2.42
CA SER A 273 -26.62 -21.38 3.58
C SER A 273 -26.85 -20.27 4.60
N ARG A 274 -25.82 -19.44 4.87
CA ARG A 274 -25.94 -18.29 5.78
C ARG A 274 -26.88 -17.22 5.23
N ARG A 275 -26.80 -16.94 3.93
CA ARG A 275 -27.70 -16.01 3.25
C ARG A 275 -29.14 -16.49 3.28
N GLN A 276 -29.39 -17.78 3.00
CA GLN A 276 -30.73 -18.37 3.09
C GLN A 276 -31.28 -18.34 4.53
N ALA A 277 -30.45 -18.63 5.53
CA ALA A 277 -30.86 -18.57 6.93
C ALA A 277 -31.20 -17.14 7.37
N MET A 278 -30.41 -16.15 6.94
CA MET A 278 -30.71 -14.76 7.26
C MET A 278 -31.95 -14.27 6.50
N GLU A 279 -32.13 -14.67 5.25
CA GLU A 279 -33.32 -14.33 4.47
C GLU A 279 -34.58 -14.94 5.07
N SER A 280 -34.52 -16.19 5.54
CA SER A 280 -35.63 -16.82 6.25
C SER A 280 -35.94 -16.11 7.57
N GLN A 281 -34.91 -15.72 8.34
CA GLN A 281 -35.07 -14.89 9.55
C GLN A 281 -35.73 -13.54 9.24
N MET A 282 -35.29 -12.84 8.19
CA MET A 282 -35.90 -11.57 7.77
C MET A 282 -37.36 -11.77 7.34
N GLN A 283 -37.67 -12.87 6.64
CA GLN A 283 -39.05 -13.19 6.30
C GLN A 283 -39.90 -13.49 7.53
N THR A 284 -39.37 -14.21 8.52
CA THR A 284 -40.07 -14.45 9.79
C THR A 284 -40.33 -13.14 10.53
N LEU A 285 -39.31 -12.30 10.71
CA LEU A 285 -39.48 -10.99 11.34
C LEU A 285 -40.50 -10.12 10.60
N ARG A 286 -40.53 -10.15 9.26
CA ARG A 286 -41.56 -9.44 8.48
C ARG A 286 -42.95 -9.99 8.77
N ARG A 287 -43.12 -11.32 8.80
CA ARG A 287 -44.40 -11.95 9.16
C ARG A 287 -44.81 -11.58 10.58
N ASP A 288 -43.88 -11.52 11.52
CA ASP A 288 -44.15 -11.14 12.91
C ASP A 288 -44.54 -9.65 13.00
N CYS A 289 -43.86 -8.76 12.28
CA CYS A 289 -44.27 -7.36 12.15
C CYS A 289 -45.68 -7.22 11.56
N ASP A 290 -46.00 -7.97 10.50
CA ASP A 290 -47.32 -7.97 9.89
C ASP A 290 -48.39 -8.53 10.85
N GLN A 291 -48.07 -9.56 11.63
CA GLN A 291 -48.95 -10.09 12.67
C GLN A 291 -49.18 -9.09 13.79
N HIS A 292 -48.12 -8.43 14.27
CA HIS A 292 -48.24 -7.37 15.27
C HIS A 292 -49.08 -6.19 14.75
N ALA A 293 -48.90 -5.80 13.48
CA ALA A 293 -49.72 -4.76 12.87
C ALA A 293 -51.21 -5.16 12.82
N ARG A 294 -51.52 -6.42 12.51
CA ARG A 294 -52.90 -6.95 12.54
C ARG A 294 -53.48 -6.97 13.94
N LEU A 295 -52.73 -7.47 14.92
CA LEU A 295 -53.16 -7.50 16.32
C LEU A 295 -53.40 -6.08 16.83
N VAL A 296 -52.55 -5.11 16.49
CA VAL A 296 -52.76 -3.71 16.84
C VAL A 296 -54.06 -3.19 16.22
N ALA A 297 -54.32 -3.44 14.94
CA ALA A 297 -55.56 -3.04 14.28
C ALA A 297 -56.81 -3.69 14.89
N GLU A 298 -56.73 -4.97 15.27
CA GLU A 298 -57.82 -5.69 15.98
C GLU A 298 -58.08 -5.09 17.36
N ARG A 299 -57.03 -4.79 18.13
CA ARG A 299 -57.16 -4.14 19.45
C ARG A 299 -57.70 -2.73 19.34
N GLU A 300 -57.30 -1.97 18.33
CA GLU A 300 -57.88 -0.66 18.04
C GLU A 300 -59.38 -0.78 17.74
N ALA A 301 -59.79 -1.77 16.92
CA ALA A 301 -61.21 -2.03 16.67
C ALA A 301 -61.98 -2.42 17.94
N GLU A 302 -61.43 -3.31 18.77
CA GLU A 302 -62.00 -3.67 20.08
C GLU A 302 -62.17 -2.43 20.97
N ILE A 303 -61.14 -1.59 21.09
CA ILE A 303 -61.18 -0.35 21.87
C ILE A 303 -62.28 0.57 21.36
N THR A 304 -62.40 0.78 20.05
CA THR A 304 -63.48 1.63 19.50
C THR A 304 -64.87 1.06 19.80
N SER A 305 -65.05 -0.26 19.74
CA SER A 305 -66.33 -0.90 20.09
C SER A 305 -66.68 -0.75 21.58
N LEU A 306 -65.70 -0.89 22.46
CA LEU A 306 -65.86 -0.70 23.90
C LEU A 306 -66.16 0.77 24.24
N GLN A 307 -65.49 1.71 23.58
CA GLN A 307 -65.79 3.14 23.72
C GLN A 307 -67.23 3.46 23.31
N GLN A 308 -67.73 2.88 22.21
CA GLN A 308 -69.13 3.04 21.79
C GLN A 308 -70.10 2.44 22.81
N ALA A 309 -69.82 1.24 23.34
CA ALA A 309 -70.65 0.61 24.38
C ALA A 309 -70.66 1.42 25.69
N GLN A 310 -69.51 1.98 26.09
CA GLN A 310 -69.43 2.87 27.25
C GLN A 310 -70.28 4.13 27.06
N ALA A 311 -70.23 4.75 25.87
CA ALA A 311 -71.07 5.91 25.56
C ALA A 311 -72.57 5.58 25.59
N GLN A 312 -72.97 4.40 25.09
CA GLN A 312 -74.36 3.92 25.17
C GLN A 312 -74.80 3.71 26.62
N LEU A 313 -73.98 3.06 27.43
CA LEU A 313 -74.26 2.86 28.86
C LEU A 313 -74.37 4.18 29.63
N GLU A 314 -73.53 5.17 29.34
CA GLU A 314 -73.65 6.51 29.92
C GLU A 314 -74.95 7.19 29.51
N GLN A 315 -75.34 7.07 28.24
CA GLN A 315 -76.62 7.59 27.78
C GLN A 315 -77.80 6.91 28.49
N GLU A 316 -77.81 5.58 28.59
CA GLU A 316 -78.85 4.84 29.31
C GLU A 316 -78.90 5.20 30.79
N LYS A 317 -77.74 5.33 31.46
CA LYS A 317 -77.68 5.80 32.85
C LYS A 317 -78.28 7.19 33.01
N SER A 318 -78.01 8.11 32.09
CA SER A 318 -78.60 9.46 32.13
C SER A 318 -80.13 9.43 31.94
N LEU A 319 -80.63 8.54 31.06
CA LEU A 319 -82.07 8.36 30.85
C LEU A 319 -82.75 7.73 32.07
N VAL A 320 -82.12 6.72 32.69
CA VAL A 320 -82.62 6.09 33.92
C VAL A 320 -82.60 7.08 35.08
N ALA A 321 -81.53 7.88 35.21
CA ALA A 321 -81.47 8.95 36.20
C ALA A 321 -82.61 9.96 36.01
N GLY A 322 -82.88 10.39 34.78
CA GLY A 322 -84.02 11.27 34.48
C GLY A 322 -85.38 10.63 34.81
N ARG A 323 -85.56 9.33 34.56
CA ARG A 323 -86.77 8.60 34.96
C ARG A 323 -86.91 8.49 36.48
N LEU A 324 -85.81 8.26 37.19
CA LEU A 324 -85.78 8.23 38.65
C LEU A 324 -86.21 9.59 39.22
N GLU A 325 -85.63 10.68 38.75
CA GLU A 325 -86.04 12.04 39.16
C GLU A 325 -87.52 12.31 38.89
N GLU A 326 -88.05 11.86 37.74
CA GLU A 326 -89.47 12.00 37.43
C GLU A 326 -90.35 11.16 38.36
N THR A 327 -89.94 9.93 38.68
CA THR A 327 -90.66 9.09 39.65
C THR A 327 -90.61 9.67 41.05
N GLU A 328 -89.48 10.25 41.48
CA GLU A 328 -89.35 10.93 42.76
C GLU A 328 -90.29 12.14 42.85
N ARG A 329 -90.37 12.95 41.78
CA ARG A 329 -91.35 14.05 41.71
C ARG A 329 -92.79 13.55 41.81
N ARG A 330 -93.14 12.50 41.07
CA ARG A 330 -94.50 11.91 41.15
C ARG A 330 -94.82 11.37 42.55
N VAL A 331 -93.85 10.75 43.23
CA VAL A 331 -94.03 10.29 44.61
C VAL A 331 -94.22 11.47 45.56
N GLN A 332 -93.48 12.57 45.38
CA GLN A 332 -93.68 13.80 46.16
C GLN A 332 -95.06 14.41 45.92
N GLU A 333 -95.51 14.51 44.67
CA GLU A 333 -96.85 15.01 44.30
C GLU A 333 -97.97 14.15 44.92
N LEU A 334 -97.86 12.83 44.82
CA LEU A 334 -98.81 11.91 45.45
C LEU A 334 -98.78 12.00 46.98
N GLY A 335 -97.59 12.25 47.56
CA GLY A 335 -97.44 12.52 49.00
C GLY A 335 -98.20 13.76 49.44
N GLN A 336 -98.03 14.88 48.72
CA GLN A 336 -98.77 16.13 48.98
C GLN A 336 -100.28 15.92 48.83
N ALA A 337 -100.72 15.27 47.75
CA ALA A 337 -102.15 14.98 47.54
C ALA A 337 -102.75 14.11 48.66
N ARG A 338 -101.98 13.16 49.20
CA ARG A 338 -102.39 12.33 50.34
C ARG A 338 -102.50 13.14 51.63
N GLU A 339 -101.55 14.04 51.90
CA GLU A 339 -101.61 14.95 53.05
C GLU A 339 -102.84 15.87 52.97
N ASP A 340 -103.12 16.44 51.80
CA ASP A 340 -104.27 17.32 51.60
C ASP A 340 -105.60 16.55 51.73
N SER A 341 -105.69 15.33 51.19
CA SER A 341 -106.85 14.45 51.40
C SER A 341 -107.04 14.09 52.88
N SER A 342 -105.95 13.87 53.62
CA SER A 342 -106.02 13.63 55.07
C SER A 342 -106.50 14.84 55.85
N LYS A 343 -106.09 16.06 55.48
CA LYS A 343 -106.60 17.30 56.09
C LYS A 343 -108.08 17.47 55.82
N LEU A 344 -108.52 17.29 54.57
CA LEU A 344 -109.93 17.34 54.19
C LEU A 344 -110.76 16.26 54.91
N ALA A 345 -110.21 15.06 55.10
CA ALA A 345 -110.87 14.01 55.87
C ALA A 345 -111.04 14.41 57.34
N ALA A 346 -110.00 14.98 57.97
CA ALA A 346 -110.07 15.49 59.34
C ALA A 346 -111.07 16.65 59.50
N GLU A 347 -111.12 17.57 58.52
CA GLU A 347 -112.13 18.64 58.48
C GLU A 347 -113.54 18.07 58.40
N ARG A 348 -113.78 17.08 57.51
CA ARG A 348 -115.07 16.39 57.41
C ARG A 348 -115.45 15.61 58.67
N GLU A 349 -114.49 14.99 59.34
CA GLU A 349 -114.72 14.32 60.63
C GLU A 349 -115.14 15.35 61.69
N GLY A 350 -114.48 16.51 61.76
CA GLY A 350 -114.88 17.61 62.65
C GLY A 350 -116.26 18.19 62.32
N GLU A 351 -116.60 18.35 61.04
CA GLU A 351 -117.96 18.75 60.61
C GLU A 351 -119.01 17.70 61.02
N ASN A 352 -118.71 16.41 60.84
CA ASN A 352 -119.60 15.32 61.25
C ASN A 352 -119.82 15.30 62.77
N GLU A 353 -118.77 15.49 63.58
CA GLU A 353 -118.88 15.60 65.04
C GLU A 353 -119.78 16.77 65.45
N LEU A 354 -119.64 17.92 64.79
CA LEU A 354 -120.48 19.08 65.02
C LEU A 354 -121.95 18.80 64.66
N LEU A 355 -122.20 18.16 63.51
CA LEU A 355 -123.55 17.74 63.09
C LEU A 355 -124.18 16.73 64.06
N LEU A 356 -123.39 15.78 64.56
CA LEU A 356 -123.81 14.82 65.58
C LEU A 356 -124.23 15.53 66.88
N MET A 357 -123.46 16.53 67.30
CA MET A 357 -123.79 17.34 68.48
C MET A 357 -125.08 18.15 68.29
N GLN A 358 -125.28 18.72 67.10
CA GLN A 358 -126.54 19.39 66.74
C GLN A 358 -127.73 18.42 66.74
N LEU A 359 -127.56 17.20 66.21
CA LEU A 359 -128.61 16.18 66.21
C LEU A 359 -128.99 15.76 67.63
N HIS A 360 -128.00 15.61 68.52
CA HIS A 360 -128.25 15.26 69.92
C HIS A 360 -129.03 16.36 70.65
N GLN A 361 -128.68 17.63 70.42
CA GLN A 361 -129.41 18.76 70.99
C GLN A 361 -130.87 18.81 70.53
N VAL A 362 -131.14 18.53 69.25
CA VAL A 362 -132.52 18.42 68.73
C VAL A 362 -133.28 17.23 69.36
N GLN A 363 -132.59 16.11 69.62
CA GLN A 363 -133.19 14.96 70.32
C GLN A 363 -133.60 15.33 71.75
N GLU A 364 -132.74 16.01 72.52
CA GLU A 364 -133.05 16.47 73.88
C GLU A 364 -134.27 17.41 73.91
N GLU A 365 -134.37 18.34 72.96
CA GLU A 365 -135.54 19.23 72.84
C GLU A 365 -136.83 18.45 72.54
N LEU A 366 -136.78 17.46 71.65
CA LEU A 366 -137.92 16.58 71.34
C LEU A 366 -138.36 15.73 72.55
N GLU A 367 -137.42 15.21 73.33
CA GLU A 367 -137.70 14.45 74.56
C GLU A 367 -138.37 15.32 75.64
N CYS A 368 -137.92 16.57 75.81
CA CYS A 368 -138.57 17.54 76.70
C CYS A 368 -140.04 17.79 76.31
N HIS A 369 -140.33 17.89 75.01
CA HIS A 369 -141.70 18.03 74.52
C HIS A 369 -142.54 16.76 74.74
N PHE A 370 -141.98 15.58 74.52
CA PHE A 370 -142.67 14.29 74.72
C PHE A 370 -143.12 14.08 76.17
N LEU A 371 -142.26 14.40 77.15
CA LEU A 371 -142.58 14.28 78.57
C LEU A 371 -143.74 15.20 78.99
N LYS A 372 -143.87 16.38 78.37
CA LYS A 372 -144.97 17.31 78.61
C LYS A 372 -146.33 16.75 78.19
N VAL A 373 -146.38 15.96 77.13
CA VAL A 373 -147.61 15.33 76.62
C VAL A 373 -148.05 14.17 77.52
N GLN A 374 -147.09 13.40 78.03
CA GLN A 374 -147.36 12.23 78.88
C GLN A 374 -147.98 12.60 80.26
N GLU A 375 -147.72 13.79 80.79
CA GLU A 375 -148.34 14.29 82.03
C GLU A 375 -149.83 14.62 81.86
N LEU A 376 -150.28 14.99 80.66
CA LEU A 376 -151.69 15.31 80.37
C LEU A 376 -152.57 14.05 80.23
N GLU A 377 -152.02 12.94 79.74
CA GLU A 377 -152.74 11.67 79.56
C GLU A 377 -153.07 10.97 80.90
N LYS A 378 -152.23 11.14 81.93
CA LYS A 378 -152.44 10.53 83.26
C LYS A 378 -153.60 11.14 84.06
N ALA A 379 -154.03 12.37 83.74
CA ALA A 379 -155.18 13.02 84.38
C ALA A 379 -156.54 12.51 83.87
N HIS A 380 -156.58 11.89 82.67
CA HIS A 380 -157.82 11.47 82.00
C HIS A 380 -158.29 10.06 82.41
N ALA A 381 -157.40 9.24 82.99
CA ALA A 381 -157.63 7.82 83.29
C ALA A 381 -158.39 7.55 84.62
N CYS A 382 -158.46 8.50 85.55
CA CYS A 382 -159.11 8.28 86.86
C CYS A 382 -160.66 8.40 86.86
N LEU A 383 -161.31 8.71 85.72
CA LEU A 383 -162.77 8.86 85.61
C LEU A 383 -163.49 7.71 84.88
N GLU A 384 -162.77 6.82 84.19
CA GLU A 384 -163.35 5.71 83.39
C GLU A 384 -163.51 4.39 84.20
N GLN A 385 -163.04 4.34 85.44
CA GLN A 385 -163.00 3.10 86.24
C GLN A 385 -164.33 2.73 86.93
N GLU A 386 -165.38 3.56 86.86
CA GLU A 386 -166.68 3.32 87.52
C GLU A 386 -167.79 2.76 86.59
N LYS A 387 -167.51 2.43 85.31
CA LYS A 387 -168.59 2.24 84.31
C LYS A 387 -168.95 0.83 83.84
N SER A 388 -168.18 -0.26 84.03
CA SER A 388 -168.51 -1.48 83.27
C SER A 388 -168.33 -2.85 83.94
N GLU A 389 -168.66 -2.96 85.21
CA GLU A 389 -168.89 -4.24 85.92
C GLU A 389 -170.22 -4.96 85.53
N LEU A 390 -170.73 -4.83 84.30
CA LEU A 390 -172.11 -5.24 83.97
C LEU A 390 -172.30 -6.06 82.69
N SER A 391 -171.39 -6.97 82.34
CA SER A 391 -171.72 -7.97 81.30
C SER A 391 -170.84 -9.21 81.33
N VAL A 392 -170.90 -9.95 82.44
CA VAL A 392 -170.49 -11.35 82.52
C VAL A 392 -171.75 -12.19 82.60
N GLN A 393 -172.37 -12.56 81.47
CA GLN A 393 -173.37 -13.66 81.35
C GLN A 393 -173.61 -14.11 79.88
N GLN A 394 -172.57 -14.36 79.09
CA GLN A 394 -172.68 -15.27 77.92
C GLN A 394 -171.54 -16.29 77.91
N GLU A 395 -171.31 -16.82 79.10
CA GLU A 395 -170.45 -17.96 79.38
C GLU A 395 -171.13 -19.26 78.88
N THR A 396 -170.32 -20.25 78.47
CA THR A 396 -170.66 -21.69 78.51
C THR A 396 -171.37 -22.41 77.34
N THR A 397 -170.97 -22.21 76.08
CA THR A 397 -171.20 -23.25 75.04
C THR A 397 -170.01 -23.56 74.11
N ALA A 398 -168.91 -22.79 74.14
CA ALA A 398 -167.79 -22.97 73.19
C ALA A 398 -166.61 -23.85 73.66
N ARG A 399 -166.65 -24.40 74.89
CA ARG A 399 -165.53 -25.18 75.48
C ARG A 399 -165.25 -26.53 74.80
N LEU A 400 -166.16 -27.10 74.01
CA LEU A 400 -165.96 -28.40 73.33
C LEU A 400 -165.42 -28.31 71.89
N LEU A 401 -165.30 -27.11 71.31
CA LEU A 401 -164.67 -26.88 70.00
C LEU A 401 -163.18 -26.48 70.11
N ALA A 402 -162.69 -26.15 71.31
CA ALA A 402 -161.29 -25.74 71.53
C ALA A 402 -160.31 -26.94 71.56
N GLU A 403 -160.73 -28.10 72.06
CA GLU A 403 -159.84 -29.28 72.16
C GLU A 403 -159.54 -29.91 70.79
N ARG A 404 -160.47 -29.88 69.83
CA ARG A 404 -160.24 -30.41 68.46
C ARG A 404 -159.41 -29.48 67.56
N ASN A 405 -159.36 -28.18 67.87
CA ASN A 405 -158.52 -27.22 67.14
C ASN A 405 -157.05 -27.18 67.62
N ALA A 406 -156.77 -27.59 68.86
CA ALA A 406 -155.41 -27.66 69.38
C ALA A 406 -154.58 -28.82 68.75
N GLU A 407 -155.22 -29.95 68.41
CA GLU A 407 -154.55 -31.07 67.72
C GLU A 407 -154.21 -30.75 66.25
N ILE A 408 -155.03 -29.94 65.57
CA ILE A 408 -154.78 -29.51 64.19
C ILE A 408 -153.63 -28.47 64.10
N GLU A 409 -153.53 -27.55 65.06
CA GLU A 409 -152.42 -26.58 65.11
C GLU A 409 -151.08 -27.22 65.51
N SER A 410 -151.10 -28.27 66.35
CA SER A 410 -149.92 -29.11 66.65
C SER A 410 -149.36 -29.78 65.38
N HIS A 411 -150.22 -30.35 64.53
CA HIS A 411 -149.79 -30.96 63.27
C HIS A 411 -149.33 -29.94 62.22
N LYS A 412 -149.88 -28.72 62.19
CA LYS A 412 -149.35 -27.62 61.33
C LYS A 412 -147.97 -27.15 61.77
N LEU A 413 -147.72 -27.02 63.08
CA LEU A 413 -146.40 -26.69 63.60
C LEU A 413 -145.36 -27.76 63.26
N ALA A 414 -145.74 -29.05 63.31
CA ALA A 414 -144.87 -30.15 62.90
C ALA A 414 -144.55 -30.14 61.38
N CYS A 415 -145.54 -29.87 60.51
CA CYS A 415 -145.30 -29.73 59.07
C CYS A 415 -144.39 -28.52 58.73
N SER A 416 -144.56 -27.39 59.42
CA SER A 416 -143.71 -26.20 59.21
C SER A 416 -142.24 -26.42 59.61
N LYS A 417 -141.97 -27.20 60.66
CA LYS A 417 -140.61 -27.56 61.07
C LYS A 417 -139.93 -28.51 60.09
N ILE A 418 -140.65 -29.54 59.62
CA ILE A 418 -140.12 -30.48 58.61
C ILE A 418 -139.81 -29.76 57.29
N GLU A 419 -140.61 -28.76 56.90
CA GLU A 419 -140.37 -27.97 55.69
C GLU A 419 -139.18 -27.01 55.83
N GLN A 420 -138.99 -26.41 57.01
CA GLN A 420 -137.79 -25.62 57.34
C GLN A 420 -136.52 -26.48 57.38
N GLU A 421 -136.57 -27.68 57.96
CA GLU A 421 -135.44 -28.63 57.98
C GLU A 421 -135.08 -29.11 56.57
N LYS A 422 -136.07 -29.38 55.71
CA LYS A 422 -135.83 -29.75 54.30
C LYS A 422 -135.17 -28.62 53.51
N LEU A 423 -135.56 -27.36 53.76
CA LEU A 423 -134.93 -26.18 53.15
C LEU A 423 -133.53 -25.90 53.72
N ALA A 424 -133.29 -26.18 54.99
CA ALA A 424 -131.96 -26.06 55.59
C ALA A 424 -130.99 -27.10 55.03
N ILE A 425 -131.44 -28.35 54.88
CA ILE A 425 -130.64 -29.44 54.29
C ILE A 425 -130.36 -29.17 52.80
N SER A 426 -131.31 -28.60 52.05
CA SER A 426 -131.07 -28.24 50.64
C SER A 426 -130.05 -27.10 50.51
N ARG A 427 -130.11 -26.08 51.39
CA ARG A 427 -129.09 -25.02 51.46
C ARG A 427 -127.71 -25.58 51.79
N GLN A 428 -127.59 -26.44 52.81
CA GLN A 428 -126.33 -27.06 53.19
C GLN A 428 -125.73 -27.93 52.07
N ARG A 429 -126.57 -28.64 51.30
CA ARG A 429 -126.12 -29.40 50.13
C ARG A 429 -125.62 -28.49 49.01
N ILE A 430 -126.28 -27.35 48.78
CA ILE A 430 -125.85 -26.36 47.78
C ILE A 430 -124.52 -25.74 48.19
N GLU A 431 -124.38 -25.29 49.44
CA GLU A 431 -123.12 -24.77 50.00
C GLU A 431 -121.99 -25.80 49.93
N SER A 432 -122.27 -27.07 50.29
CA SER A 432 -121.29 -28.16 50.18
C SER A 432 -120.86 -28.39 48.73
N SER A 433 -121.77 -28.26 47.76
CA SER A 433 -121.44 -28.39 46.33
C SER A 433 -120.60 -27.20 45.81
N LEU A 434 -120.88 -25.99 46.29
CA LEU A 434 -120.13 -24.78 45.93
C LEU A 434 -118.70 -24.84 46.47
N LEU A 435 -118.52 -25.18 47.75
CA LEU A 435 -117.21 -25.37 48.37
C LEU A 435 -116.39 -26.47 47.68
N LEU A 436 -117.03 -27.58 47.26
CA LEU A 436 -116.35 -28.61 46.47
C LEU A 436 -115.90 -28.06 45.11
N SER A 437 -116.71 -27.22 44.46
CA SER A 437 -116.32 -26.61 43.18
C SER A 437 -115.17 -25.59 43.33
N GLU A 438 -115.16 -24.80 44.39
CA GLU A 438 -114.09 -23.84 44.72
C GLU A 438 -112.79 -24.57 45.05
N ARG A 439 -112.84 -25.62 45.89
CA ARG A 439 -111.69 -26.48 46.18
C ARG A 439 -111.16 -27.16 44.92
N GLN A 440 -112.03 -27.56 44.01
CA GLN A 440 -111.61 -28.20 42.76
C GLN A 440 -111.00 -27.19 41.76
N ALA A 441 -111.42 -25.92 41.79
CA ALA A 441 -110.76 -24.84 41.07
C ALA A 441 -109.39 -24.49 41.68
N GLU A 442 -109.29 -24.41 43.01
CA GLU A 442 -108.04 -24.18 43.75
C GLU A 442 -107.02 -25.30 43.48
N ILE A 443 -107.44 -26.56 43.51
CA ILE A 443 -106.59 -27.72 43.17
C ILE A 443 -106.11 -27.65 41.71
N LYS A 444 -106.95 -27.20 40.77
CA LYS A 444 -106.52 -27.03 39.37
C LYS A 444 -105.45 -25.96 39.23
N ILE A 445 -105.61 -24.81 39.89
CA ILE A 445 -104.62 -23.72 39.88
C ILE A 445 -103.32 -24.20 40.54
N LEU A 446 -103.39 -24.86 41.69
CA LEU A 446 -102.23 -25.41 42.38
C LEU A 446 -101.49 -26.45 41.52
N ASN A 447 -102.21 -27.33 40.82
CA ASN A 447 -101.58 -28.28 39.90
C ASN A 447 -100.90 -27.59 38.72
N GLN A 448 -101.50 -26.53 38.16
CA GLN A 448 -100.88 -25.74 37.08
C GLN A 448 -99.59 -25.05 37.57
N THR A 449 -99.62 -24.39 38.72
CA THR A 449 -98.43 -23.75 39.31
C THR A 449 -97.34 -24.77 39.64
N ARG A 450 -97.70 -25.96 40.13
CA ARG A 450 -96.76 -27.05 40.36
C ARG A 450 -96.07 -27.50 39.07
N THR A 451 -96.82 -27.66 37.98
CA THR A 451 -96.22 -28.03 36.69
C THR A 451 -95.31 -26.94 36.12
N GLN A 452 -95.65 -25.66 36.33
CA GLN A 452 -94.80 -24.53 35.92
C GLN A 452 -93.50 -24.52 36.72
N LEU A 453 -93.57 -24.69 38.05
CA LEU A 453 -92.38 -24.77 38.91
C LEU A 453 -91.50 -25.99 38.59
N GLU A 454 -92.11 -27.13 38.26
CA GLU A 454 -91.36 -28.32 37.82
C GLU A 454 -90.63 -28.07 36.49
N GLN A 455 -91.24 -27.32 35.55
CA GLN A 455 -90.59 -26.91 34.30
C GLN A 455 -89.45 -25.90 34.54
N GLU A 456 -89.68 -24.86 35.35
CA GLU A 456 -88.66 -23.88 35.71
C GLU A 456 -87.47 -24.53 36.42
N LYS A 457 -87.73 -25.48 37.33
CA LYS A 457 -86.68 -26.25 38.00
C LYS A 457 -85.84 -27.04 37.00
N LEU A 458 -86.45 -27.68 36.00
CA LEU A 458 -85.72 -28.42 34.97
C LEU A 458 -84.84 -27.49 34.12
N ILE A 459 -85.34 -26.30 33.77
CA ILE A 459 -84.57 -25.30 33.02
C ILE A 459 -83.38 -24.81 33.86
N LEU A 460 -83.58 -24.51 35.14
CA LEU A 460 -82.51 -24.08 36.05
C LEU A 460 -81.45 -25.18 36.28
N VAL A 461 -81.86 -26.44 36.33
CA VAL A 461 -80.93 -27.58 36.40
C VAL A 461 -80.09 -27.65 35.13
N GLY A 462 -80.71 -27.53 33.94
CA GLY A 462 -79.98 -27.47 32.67
C GLY A 462 -78.99 -26.30 32.59
N GLN A 463 -79.41 -25.10 33.01
CA GLN A 463 -78.53 -23.92 33.05
C GLN A 463 -77.35 -24.10 34.03
N ASN A 464 -77.58 -24.73 35.17
CA ASN A 464 -76.51 -25.04 36.12
C ASN A 464 -75.53 -26.07 35.53
N GLU A 465 -76.03 -27.13 34.88
CA GLU A 465 -75.18 -28.12 34.20
C GLU A 465 -74.35 -27.48 33.09
N GLU A 466 -74.96 -26.64 32.25
CA GLU A 466 -74.24 -25.86 31.23
C GLU A 466 -73.18 -24.93 31.84
N SER A 467 -73.50 -24.24 32.94
CA SER A 467 -72.54 -23.38 33.63
C SER A 467 -71.36 -24.17 34.21
N THR A 468 -71.60 -25.38 34.73
CA THR A 468 -70.53 -26.25 35.25
C THR A 468 -69.65 -26.80 34.14
N ASN A 469 -70.24 -27.17 32.99
CA ASN A 469 -69.48 -27.62 31.83
C ASN A 469 -68.65 -26.48 31.24
N LEU A 470 -69.19 -25.27 31.14
CA LEU A 470 -68.45 -24.09 30.67
C LEU A 470 -67.30 -23.74 31.62
N ALA A 471 -67.49 -23.90 32.94
CA ALA A 471 -66.43 -23.67 33.91
C ALA A 471 -65.31 -24.71 33.78
N ALA A 472 -65.64 -25.98 33.51
CA ALA A 472 -64.66 -27.04 33.27
C ALA A 472 -63.85 -26.78 31.99
N VAL A 473 -64.51 -26.44 30.88
CA VAL A 473 -63.82 -26.10 29.62
C VAL A 473 -62.90 -24.89 29.80
N ARG A 474 -63.35 -23.83 30.48
CA ARG A 474 -62.49 -22.68 30.77
C ARG A 474 -61.31 -23.03 31.67
N GLN A 475 -61.48 -23.97 32.59
CA GLN A 475 -60.39 -24.42 33.45
C GLN A 475 -59.33 -25.18 32.62
N GLU A 476 -59.75 -26.05 31.70
CA GLU A 476 -58.84 -26.72 30.75
C GLU A 476 -58.13 -25.71 29.84
N GLU A 477 -58.82 -24.69 29.34
CA GLU A 477 -58.22 -23.60 28.54
C GLU A 477 -57.19 -22.81 29.35
N ILE A 478 -57.48 -22.49 30.62
CA ILE A 478 -56.55 -21.80 31.52
C ILE A 478 -55.31 -22.66 31.79
N GLU A 479 -55.47 -23.97 31.98
CA GLU A 479 -54.35 -24.90 32.18
C GLU A 479 -53.49 -25.04 30.93
N ALA A 480 -54.10 -25.11 29.74
CA ALA A 480 -53.38 -25.10 28.47
C ALA A 480 -52.59 -23.79 28.28
N LEU A 481 -53.20 -22.63 28.58
CA LEU A 481 -52.52 -21.33 28.51
C LEU A 481 -51.38 -21.19 29.53
N ARG A 482 -51.49 -21.82 30.71
CA ARG A 482 -50.40 -21.85 31.68
C ARG A 482 -49.22 -22.66 31.18
N GLN A 483 -49.47 -23.83 30.57
CA GLN A 483 -48.41 -24.66 30.00
C GLN A 483 -47.69 -23.96 28.85
N THR A 484 -48.42 -23.24 27.99
CA THR A 484 -47.78 -22.48 26.91
C THR A 484 -46.97 -21.31 27.45
N LEU A 485 -47.45 -20.60 28.48
CA LEU A 485 -46.68 -19.55 29.15
C LEU A 485 -45.39 -20.11 29.77
N GLU A 486 -45.45 -21.27 30.43
CA GLU A 486 -44.28 -21.92 31.02
C GLU A 486 -43.26 -22.33 29.94
N SER A 487 -43.71 -22.89 28.81
CA SER A 487 -42.80 -23.18 27.68
C SER A 487 -42.20 -21.91 27.06
N PHE A 488 -42.95 -20.81 26.97
CA PHE A 488 -42.42 -19.53 26.49
C PHE A 488 -41.40 -18.92 27.45
N GLU A 489 -41.59 -19.08 28.77
CA GLU A 489 -40.62 -18.64 29.76
C GLU A 489 -39.31 -19.45 29.67
N GLU A 490 -39.41 -20.77 29.48
CA GLU A 490 -38.24 -21.64 29.24
C GLU A 490 -37.50 -21.26 27.96
N GLU A 491 -38.23 -21.03 26.85
CA GLU A 491 -37.64 -20.56 25.59
C GLU A 491 -36.97 -19.20 25.74
N LYS A 492 -37.59 -18.25 26.46
CA LYS A 492 -37.03 -16.93 26.72
C LYS A 492 -35.73 -17.01 27.52
N VAL A 493 -35.67 -17.89 28.53
CA VAL A 493 -34.45 -18.13 29.29
C VAL A 493 -33.38 -18.78 28.39
N GLY A 494 -33.75 -19.74 27.54
CA GLY A 494 -32.84 -20.35 26.57
C GLY A 494 -32.29 -19.37 25.52
N LEU A 495 -33.11 -18.44 25.04
CA LEU A 495 -32.66 -17.38 24.13
C LEU A 495 -31.76 -16.36 24.84
N ALA A 496 -32.04 -16.04 26.10
CA ALA A 496 -31.20 -15.16 26.90
C ALA A 496 -29.79 -15.75 27.12
N THR A 497 -29.68 -17.05 27.44
CA THR A 497 -28.38 -17.71 27.60
C THR A 497 -27.61 -17.79 26.29
N GLN A 498 -28.27 -18.08 25.16
CA GLN A 498 -27.64 -18.05 23.84
C GLN A 498 -27.12 -16.65 23.49
N LEU A 499 -27.86 -15.60 23.84
CA LEU A 499 -27.44 -14.22 23.59
C LEU A 499 -26.22 -13.87 24.44
N GLU A 500 -26.20 -14.24 25.72
CA GLU A 500 -25.03 -14.07 26.61
C GLU A 500 -23.79 -14.82 26.09
N GLU A 501 -23.96 -16.06 25.62
CA GLU A 501 -22.87 -16.82 24.99
C GLU A 501 -22.37 -16.16 23.71
N SER A 502 -23.27 -15.64 22.87
CA SER A 502 -22.91 -14.91 21.66
C SER A 502 -22.13 -13.63 21.97
N CYS A 503 -22.53 -12.89 23.02
CA CYS A 503 -21.83 -11.72 23.51
C CYS A 503 -20.45 -12.07 24.05
N ARG A 504 -20.32 -13.18 24.79
CA ARG A 504 -19.04 -13.67 25.30
C ARG A 504 -18.08 -14.04 24.16
N LEU A 505 -18.54 -14.81 23.19
CA LEU A 505 -17.75 -15.19 22.01
C LEU A 505 -17.35 -13.97 21.17
N SER A 506 -18.23 -12.98 21.04
CA SER A 506 -17.91 -11.71 20.39
C SER A 506 -16.82 -10.94 21.13
N ALA A 507 -16.90 -10.86 22.46
CA ALA A 507 -15.88 -10.22 23.29
C ALA A 507 -14.52 -10.94 23.22
N GLU A 508 -14.51 -12.28 23.24
CA GLU A 508 -13.29 -13.08 23.07
C GLU A 508 -12.65 -12.86 21.69
N ARG A 509 -13.46 -12.81 20.62
CA ARG A 509 -12.99 -12.49 19.26
C ARG A 509 -12.42 -11.08 19.19
N GLN A 510 -13.08 -10.10 19.80
CA GLN A 510 -12.61 -8.72 19.85
C GLN A 510 -11.26 -8.61 20.57
N ALA A 511 -11.11 -9.27 21.72
CA ALA A 511 -9.84 -9.32 22.44
C ALA A 511 -8.72 -9.97 21.59
N LYS A 512 -9.03 -11.01 20.81
CA LYS A 512 -8.06 -11.61 19.91
C LYS A 512 -7.68 -10.69 18.75
N ILE A 513 -8.64 -9.95 18.19
CA ILE A 513 -8.38 -8.93 17.16
C ILE A 513 -7.45 -7.85 17.71
N ASP A 514 -7.69 -7.37 18.92
CA ASP A 514 -6.87 -6.33 19.53
C ASP A 514 -5.44 -6.83 19.85
N SER A 515 -5.29 -8.08 20.28
CA SER A 515 -3.98 -8.74 20.40
C SER A 515 -3.25 -8.85 19.06
N LEU A 516 -3.93 -9.25 17.98
CA LEU A 516 -3.33 -9.34 16.66
C LEU A 516 -2.97 -7.96 16.08
N ARG A 517 -3.75 -6.92 16.38
CA ARG A 517 -3.42 -5.53 16.02
C ARG A 517 -2.12 -5.08 16.71
N GLN A 518 -1.95 -5.37 17.99
CA GLN A 518 -0.70 -5.06 18.70
C GLN A 518 0.50 -5.80 18.10
N GLU A 519 0.34 -7.07 17.71
CA GLU A 519 1.40 -7.82 17.02
C GLU A 519 1.72 -7.22 15.64
N LEU A 520 0.70 -6.80 14.89
CA LEU A 520 0.89 -6.15 13.59
C LEU A 520 1.63 -4.81 13.73
N ASP A 521 1.25 -3.98 14.71
CA ASP A 521 1.92 -2.72 15.00
C ASP A 521 3.39 -2.94 15.39
N ARG A 522 3.68 -3.97 16.18
CA ARG A 522 5.05 -4.37 16.53
C ARG A 522 5.85 -4.77 15.29
N VAL A 523 5.28 -5.59 14.41
CA VAL A 523 5.95 -5.98 13.15
C VAL A 523 6.19 -4.77 12.25
N HIS A 524 5.26 -3.81 12.20
CA HIS A 524 5.46 -2.56 11.47
C HIS A 524 6.61 -1.73 12.05
N GLN A 525 6.73 -1.64 13.38
CA GLN A 525 7.86 -0.98 14.05
C GLN A 525 9.18 -1.69 13.75
N GLU A 526 9.25 -3.02 13.90
CA GLU A 526 10.45 -3.81 13.59
C GLU A 526 10.86 -3.67 12.12
N LYS A 527 9.90 -3.64 11.19
CA LYS A 527 10.16 -3.38 9.77
C LYS A 527 10.69 -1.98 9.52
N ALA A 528 10.14 -0.96 10.19
CA ALA A 528 10.62 0.42 10.08
C ALA A 528 12.06 0.54 10.59
N GLU A 529 12.37 -0.05 11.75
CA GLU A 529 13.73 -0.09 12.31
C GLU A 529 14.71 -0.83 11.38
N LEU A 530 14.31 -1.96 10.80
CA LEU A 530 15.14 -2.68 9.83
C LEU A 530 15.37 -1.85 8.56
N SER A 531 14.35 -1.15 8.06
CA SER A 531 14.51 -0.27 6.90
C SER A 531 15.46 0.89 7.18
N ALA A 532 15.40 1.49 8.37
CA ALA A 532 16.33 2.54 8.78
C ALA A 532 17.77 2.03 8.88
N LYS A 533 17.98 0.83 9.44
CA LYS A 533 19.32 0.19 9.50
C LYS A 533 19.85 -0.16 8.10
N MET A 534 18.97 -0.54 7.17
CA MET A 534 19.36 -0.79 5.77
C MET A 534 19.73 0.51 5.05
N GLU A 535 19.02 1.61 5.33
CA GLU A 535 19.37 2.92 4.77
C GLU A 535 20.69 3.44 5.34
N GLU A 536 20.94 3.26 6.64
CA GLU A 536 22.21 3.61 7.27
C GLU A 536 23.38 2.77 6.72
N SER A 537 23.19 1.46 6.54
CA SER A 537 24.23 0.61 5.94
C SER A 537 24.51 0.97 4.48
N ALA A 538 23.48 1.35 3.71
CA ALA A 538 23.63 1.85 2.35
C ALA A 538 24.38 3.20 2.28
N LYS A 539 24.12 4.11 3.23
CA LYS A 539 24.89 5.37 3.37
C LYS A 539 26.36 5.10 3.67
N LEU A 540 26.63 4.23 4.66
CA LEU A 540 28.01 3.85 5.00
C LEU A 540 28.73 3.15 3.84
N SER A 541 28.04 2.34 3.02
CA SER A 541 28.66 1.75 1.83
C SER A 541 28.96 2.80 0.75
N ALA A 542 28.05 3.76 0.53
CA ALA A 542 28.27 4.84 -0.42
C ALA A 542 29.44 5.75 0.00
N ASP A 543 29.54 6.08 1.29
CA ASP A 543 30.66 6.86 1.84
C ASP A 543 32.00 6.10 1.66
N ARG A 544 32.02 4.78 1.91
CA ARG A 544 33.20 3.95 1.66
C ARG A 544 33.56 3.85 0.19
N GLU A 545 32.57 3.76 -0.71
CA GLU A 545 32.82 3.76 -2.15
C GLU A 545 33.41 5.10 -2.61
N ALA A 546 32.90 6.22 -2.10
CA ALA A 546 33.48 7.55 -2.35
C ALA A 546 34.91 7.65 -1.81
N GLU A 547 35.18 7.16 -0.59
CA GLU A 547 36.52 7.12 -0.01
C GLU A 547 37.48 6.27 -0.87
N ILE A 548 37.05 5.07 -1.29
CA ILE A 548 37.83 4.19 -2.18
C ILE A 548 38.13 4.91 -3.50
N GLU A 549 37.18 5.65 -4.07
CA GLU A 549 37.38 6.37 -5.32
C GLU A 549 38.37 7.53 -5.14
N THR A 550 38.30 8.27 -4.03
CA THR A 550 39.33 9.29 -3.72
C THR A 550 40.70 8.66 -3.54
N LEU A 551 40.81 7.53 -2.85
CA LEU A 551 42.07 6.80 -2.68
C LEU A 551 42.62 6.31 -4.02
N ARG A 552 41.77 5.79 -4.91
CA ARG A 552 42.18 5.42 -6.27
C ARG A 552 42.73 6.59 -7.06
N GLN A 553 42.09 7.76 -6.98
CA GLN A 553 42.60 8.98 -7.61
C GLN A 553 43.95 9.41 -7.03
N THR A 554 44.12 9.36 -5.70
CA THR A 554 45.43 9.66 -5.09
C THR A 554 46.51 8.66 -5.49
N LEU A 555 46.20 7.38 -5.59
CA LEU A 555 47.13 6.36 -6.07
C LEU A 555 47.53 6.61 -7.53
N ALA A 556 46.57 6.93 -8.41
CA ALA A 556 46.86 7.26 -9.80
C ALA A 556 47.76 8.51 -9.93
N ASN A 557 47.52 9.53 -9.10
CA ASN A 557 48.39 10.72 -9.05
C ASN A 557 49.80 10.37 -8.56
N LEU A 558 49.92 9.57 -7.49
CA LEU A 558 51.22 9.12 -6.99
C LEU A 558 51.97 8.27 -8.02
N GLU A 559 51.29 7.39 -8.74
CA GLU A 559 51.90 6.63 -9.83
C GLU A 559 52.39 7.53 -10.97
N HIS A 560 51.64 8.59 -11.29
CA HIS A 560 52.06 9.60 -12.26
C HIS A 560 53.31 10.35 -11.78
N ASP A 561 53.29 10.85 -10.54
CA ASP A 561 54.42 11.55 -9.91
C ASP A 561 55.65 10.64 -9.85
N MET A 562 55.48 9.35 -9.51
CA MET A 562 56.58 8.38 -9.53
C MET A 562 57.18 8.20 -10.92
N LYS A 563 56.35 8.15 -11.98
CA LYS A 563 56.84 8.07 -13.36
C LYS A 563 57.57 9.34 -13.78
N GLU A 564 57.05 10.51 -13.39
CA GLU A 564 57.71 11.79 -13.68
C GLU A 564 59.03 11.94 -12.91
N MET A 565 59.08 11.50 -11.65
CA MET A 565 60.32 11.48 -10.88
C MET A 565 61.33 10.49 -11.46
N ALA A 566 60.88 9.33 -11.96
CA ALA A 566 61.74 8.38 -12.65
C ALA A 566 62.30 8.96 -13.95
N SER A 567 61.48 9.64 -14.77
CA SER A 567 61.97 10.31 -15.98
C SER A 567 62.94 11.45 -15.66
N ARG A 568 62.68 12.24 -14.62
CA ARG A 568 63.63 13.27 -14.14
C ARG A 568 64.95 12.65 -13.65
N GLN A 569 64.91 11.49 -13.00
CA GLN A 569 66.11 10.77 -12.60
C GLN A 569 66.88 10.27 -13.82
N GLU A 570 66.20 9.71 -14.82
CA GLU A 570 66.79 9.28 -16.10
C GLU A 570 67.42 10.46 -16.85
N ASP A 571 66.72 11.59 -16.96
CA ASP A 571 67.24 12.83 -17.54
C ASP A 571 68.47 13.35 -16.79
N SER A 572 68.46 13.30 -15.44
CA SER A 572 69.61 13.70 -14.63
C SER A 572 70.81 12.75 -14.82
N ALA A 573 70.56 11.45 -14.97
CA ALA A 573 71.60 10.46 -15.24
C ALA A 573 72.20 10.69 -16.65
N ASN A 574 71.35 10.95 -17.64
CA ASN A 574 71.78 11.30 -18.99
C ASN A 574 72.63 12.58 -19.00
N LEU A 575 72.22 13.62 -18.25
CA LEU A 575 73.00 14.85 -18.09
C LEU A 575 74.35 14.61 -17.39
N LEU A 576 74.41 13.71 -16.42
CA LEU A 576 75.68 13.33 -15.78
C LEU A 576 76.59 12.60 -16.77
N VAL A 577 76.06 11.72 -17.62
CA VAL A 577 76.83 11.06 -18.67
C VAL A 577 77.35 12.06 -19.70
N THR A 578 76.54 13.03 -20.14
CA THR A 578 77.00 14.07 -21.08
C THR A 578 78.05 14.96 -20.44
N ARG A 579 77.87 15.40 -19.19
CA ARG A 579 78.90 16.16 -18.46
C ARG A 579 80.18 15.36 -18.24
N GLN A 580 80.07 14.06 -18.00
CA GLN A 580 81.23 13.19 -17.86
C GLN A 580 82.00 13.09 -19.19
N ALA A 581 81.31 12.94 -20.31
CA ALA A 581 81.92 12.97 -21.64
C ALA A 581 82.58 14.34 -21.96
N GLU A 582 81.94 15.45 -21.56
CA GLU A 582 82.52 16.79 -21.67
C GLU A 582 83.78 16.92 -20.82
N ILE A 583 83.77 16.46 -19.56
CA ILE A 583 84.94 16.45 -18.68
C ILE A 583 86.07 15.63 -19.29
N GLU A 584 85.80 14.44 -19.85
CA GLU A 584 86.79 13.62 -20.53
C GLU A 584 87.39 14.34 -21.74
N SER A 585 86.56 15.04 -22.53
CA SER A 585 87.04 15.85 -23.65
C SER A 585 87.93 17.01 -23.20
N LEU A 586 87.56 17.68 -22.10
CA LEU A 586 88.35 18.76 -21.51
C LEU A 586 89.64 18.25 -20.90
N GLN A 587 89.64 17.07 -20.28
CA GLN A 587 90.85 16.40 -19.78
C GLN A 587 91.79 16.05 -20.92
N GLN A 588 91.29 15.55 -22.05
CA GLN A 588 92.09 15.30 -23.24
C GLN A 588 92.68 16.60 -23.80
N ALA A 589 91.90 17.68 -23.85
CA ALA A 589 92.38 18.99 -24.29
C ALA A 589 93.45 19.58 -23.34
N LEU A 590 93.29 19.42 -22.03
CA LEU A 590 94.29 19.80 -21.04
C LEU A 590 95.59 19.00 -21.22
N ALA A 591 95.50 17.67 -21.37
CA ALA A 591 96.66 16.83 -21.64
C ALA A 591 97.36 17.20 -22.96
N GLN A 592 96.60 17.57 -23.99
CA GLN A 592 97.14 18.08 -25.25
C GLN A 592 97.90 19.41 -25.02
N ARG A 593 97.30 20.34 -24.27
CA ARG A 593 97.92 21.62 -23.93
C ARG A 593 99.18 21.45 -23.08
N GLU A 594 99.21 20.48 -22.16
CA GLU A 594 100.40 20.14 -21.38
C GLU A 594 101.52 19.57 -22.26
N ARG A 595 101.19 18.72 -23.24
CA ARG A 595 102.16 18.25 -24.25
C ARG A 595 102.68 19.39 -25.11
N ASP A 596 101.81 20.26 -25.60
CA ASP A 596 102.20 21.43 -26.39
C ASP A 596 103.07 22.38 -25.56
N GLY A 597 102.73 22.57 -24.28
CA GLY A 597 103.55 23.30 -23.31
C GLY A 597 104.93 22.68 -23.13
N ALA A 598 105.02 21.35 -22.97
CA ALA A 598 106.29 20.63 -22.86
C ALA A 598 107.14 20.72 -24.13
N VAL A 599 106.51 20.69 -25.32
CA VAL A 599 107.19 20.90 -26.60
C VAL A 599 107.69 22.35 -26.70
N LEU A 600 106.89 23.33 -26.32
CA LEU A 600 107.29 24.74 -26.32
C LEU A 600 108.43 25.02 -25.31
N THR A 601 108.40 24.42 -24.12
CA THR A 601 109.53 24.51 -23.17
C THR A 601 110.78 23.83 -23.72
N GLY A 602 110.63 22.67 -24.39
CA GLY A 602 111.75 22.02 -25.07
C GLY A 602 112.34 22.87 -26.20
N GLN A 603 111.49 23.58 -26.96
CA GLN A 603 111.92 24.54 -27.97
C GLN A 603 112.60 25.77 -27.35
N GLN A 604 112.09 26.29 -26.22
CA GLN A 604 112.74 27.38 -25.49
C GLN A 604 114.12 26.97 -24.97
N ASP A 605 114.26 25.75 -24.41
CA ASP A 605 115.55 25.22 -23.96
C ASP A 605 116.53 25.01 -25.13
N GLN A 606 116.04 24.58 -26.29
CA GLN A 606 116.85 24.50 -27.51
C GLN A 606 117.32 25.88 -27.97
N LEU A 607 116.44 26.88 -28.00
CA LEU A 607 116.80 28.26 -28.31
C LEU A 607 117.79 28.82 -27.28
N PHE A 608 117.64 28.52 -25.98
CA PHE A 608 118.63 28.90 -24.97
C PHE A 608 119.99 28.25 -25.22
N LYS A 609 120.04 26.98 -25.66
CA LYS A 609 121.30 26.31 -26.05
C LYS A 609 121.92 26.95 -27.29
N GLU A 610 121.13 27.28 -28.31
CA GLU A 610 121.61 27.95 -29.51
C GLU A 610 122.12 29.37 -29.21
N VAL A 611 121.42 30.11 -28.36
CA VAL A 611 121.85 31.44 -27.88
C VAL A 611 123.15 31.31 -27.07
N ALA A 612 123.27 30.32 -26.19
CA ALA A 612 124.50 30.06 -25.44
C ALA A 612 125.67 29.67 -26.36
N GLN A 613 125.43 28.88 -27.41
CA GLN A 613 126.44 28.54 -28.42
C GLN A 613 126.88 29.78 -29.20
N ARG A 614 125.94 30.60 -29.68
CA ARG A 614 126.29 31.87 -30.36
C ARG A 614 127.01 32.84 -29.44
N GLN A 615 126.67 32.87 -28.15
CA GLN A 615 127.37 33.71 -27.17
C GLN A 615 128.82 33.23 -26.97
N ALA A 616 129.05 31.93 -26.90
CA ALA A 616 130.41 31.36 -26.85
C ALA A 616 131.22 31.64 -28.13
N GLU A 617 130.58 31.59 -29.31
CA GLU A 617 131.20 31.99 -30.58
C GLU A 617 131.57 33.48 -30.59
N ILE A 618 130.68 34.36 -30.11
CA ILE A 618 130.94 35.81 -29.98
C ILE A 618 132.12 36.06 -29.04
N ASP A 619 132.20 35.36 -27.90
CA ASP A 619 133.29 35.53 -26.95
C ASP A 619 134.63 35.00 -27.50
N ALA A 620 134.60 33.91 -28.28
CA ALA A 620 135.77 33.42 -29.02
C ALA A 620 136.24 34.41 -30.10
N LEU A 621 135.31 35.03 -30.83
CA LEU A 621 135.61 36.07 -31.81
C LEU A 621 136.16 37.34 -31.14
N ARG A 622 135.62 37.78 -30.00
CA ARG A 622 136.17 38.90 -29.21
C ARG A 622 137.57 38.62 -28.69
N GLN A 623 137.85 37.39 -28.23
CA GLN A 623 139.21 37.00 -27.86
C GLN A 623 140.16 37.02 -29.07
N ALA A 624 139.69 36.62 -30.25
CA ALA A 624 140.47 36.70 -31.49
C ALA A 624 140.73 38.16 -31.90
N GLU A 625 139.74 39.04 -31.84
CA GLU A 625 139.90 40.48 -32.07
C GLU A 625 140.90 41.11 -31.10
N GLY A 626 140.84 40.77 -29.80
CA GLY A 626 141.81 41.23 -28.81
C GLY A 626 143.24 40.72 -29.06
N LYS A 627 143.40 39.51 -29.64
CA LYS A 627 144.71 39.02 -30.09
C LYS A 627 145.20 39.80 -31.31
N PHE A 628 144.35 40.04 -32.30
CA PHE A 628 144.69 40.86 -33.47
C PHE A 628 145.03 42.31 -33.10
N GLU A 629 144.37 42.91 -32.11
CA GLU A 629 144.74 44.25 -31.64
C GLU A 629 146.11 44.28 -30.95
N LYS A 630 146.43 43.26 -30.14
CA LYS A 630 147.77 43.11 -29.54
C LYS A 630 148.85 42.94 -30.60
N ASP A 631 148.59 42.13 -31.63
CA ASP A 631 149.51 41.92 -32.74
C ASP A 631 149.68 43.21 -33.58
N ARG A 632 148.60 43.96 -33.80
CA ARG A 632 148.64 45.28 -34.47
C ARG A 632 149.47 46.29 -33.69
N LEU A 633 149.34 46.32 -32.36
CA LEU A 633 150.14 47.19 -31.47
C LEU A 633 151.61 46.76 -31.43
N ALA A 634 151.90 45.46 -31.42
CA ALA A 634 153.25 44.94 -31.51
C ALA A 634 153.92 45.28 -32.85
N LEU A 635 153.18 45.17 -33.97
CA LEU A 635 153.65 45.59 -35.29
C LEU A 635 153.94 47.09 -35.34
N LYS A 636 153.07 47.93 -34.75
CA LYS A 636 153.29 49.38 -34.66
C LYS A 636 154.58 49.73 -33.91
N LYS A 637 154.84 49.08 -32.76
CA LYS A 637 156.08 49.27 -32.01
C LYS A 637 157.32 48.87 -32.81
N SER A 638 157.27 47.75 -33.51
CA SER A 638 158.36 47.29 -34.39
C SER A 638 158.61 48.26 -35.56
N ILE A 639 157.57 48.86 -36.12
CA ILE A 639 157.69 49.91 -37.14
C ILE A 639 158.33 51.18 -36.55
N GLU A 640 157.89 51.65 -35.37
CA GLU A 640 158.50 52.80 -34.69
C GLU A 640 159.98 52.57 -34.37
N GLU A 641 160.36 51.35 -33.98
CA GLU A 641 161.73 50.95 -33.67
C GLU A 641 162.62 50.88 -34.92
N LEU A 642 162.09 50.38 -36.04
CA LEU A 642 162.75 50.43 -37.34
C LEU A 642 162.88 51.86 -37.90
N THR A 643 161.93 52.75 -37.59
CA THR A 643 161.98 54.16 -37.99
C THR A 643 163.07 54.90 -37.19
N ARG A 644 163.18 54.61 -35.89
CA ARG A 644 164.24 55.14 -35.03
C ARG A 644 165.64 54.68 -35.45
N GLN A 645 165.81 53.40 -35.82
CA GLN A 645 167.09 52.89 -36.33
C GLN A 645 167.50 53.56 -37.66
N ARG A 646 166.53 53.87 -38.53
CA ARG A 646 166.78 54.63 -39.76
C ARG A 646 167.24 56.06 -39.47
N ASP A 647 166.61 56.73 -38.52
CA ASP A 647 166.94 58.12 -38.17
C ASP A 647 168.32 58.23 -37.49
N GLU A 648 168.67 57.26 -36.63
CA GLU A 648 170.02 57.15 -36.02
C GLU A 648 171.12 56.89 -37.08
N LEU A 649 170.85 56.08 -38.11
CA LEU A 649 171.76 55.88 -39.24
C LEU A 649 171.93 57.14 -40.10
N SER A 650 170.88 57.97 -40.22
CA SER A 650 170.93 59.23 -40.96
C SER A 650 171.75 60.32 -40.24
N GLN A 651 171.71 60.34 -38.90
CA GLN A 651 172.51 61.25 -38.07
C GLN A 651 174.00 60.88 -38.10
N LEU A 652 174.32 59.59 -38.02
CA LEU A 652 175.70 59.10 -38.18
C LEU A 652 176.32 59.41 -39.55
N ALA A 653 175.51 59.47 -40.61
CA ALA A 653 175.95 59.88 -41.93
C ALA A 653 176.23 61.39 -42.01
N GLN A 654 175.44 62.23 -41.33
CA GLN A 654 175.67 63.68 -41.26
C GLN A 654 176.90 64.05 -40.41
N ASP A 655 177.16 63.33 -39.33
CA ASP A 655 178.35 63.57 -38.49
C ASP A 655 179.65 63.18 -39.20
N ARG A 656 179.63 62.13 -40.04
CA ARG A 656 180.78 61.76 -40.88
C ARG A 656 181.05 62.77 -42.01
N ALA A 657 180.03 63.46 -42.51
CA ALA A 657 180.20 64.53 -43.49
C ALA A 657 180.88 65.77 -42.87
N ARG A 658 180.50 66.16 -41.64
CA ARG A 658 181.14 67.26 -40.90
C ARG A 658 182.59 66.98 -40.55
N GLN A 659 182.91 65.74 -40.18
CA GLN A 659 184.30 65.34 -39.90
C GLN A 659 185.21 65.41 -41.14
N LEU A 660 184.65 65.24 -42.34
CA LEU A 660 185.41 65.39 -43.59
C LEU A 660 185.68 66.86 -43.95
N GLU A 661 184.75 67.77 -43.66
CA GLU A 661 184.95 69.22 -43.84
C GLU A 661 185.98 69.81 -42.85
N GLU A 662 185.97 69.38 -41.59
CA GLU A 662 186.96 69.82 -40.58
C GLU A 662 188.39 69.37 -40.90
N LEU A 663 188.56 68.19 -41.49
CA LEU A 663 189.88 67.70 -41.91
C LEU A 663 190.40 68.41 -43.16
N GLN A 664 189.51 68.88 -44.05
CA GLN A 664 189.90 69.74 -45.18
C GLN A 664 190.32 71.15 -44.74
N HIS A 665 189.70 71.71 -43.70
CA HIS A 665 190.10 73.02 -43.16
C HIS A 665 191.51 73.00 -42.55
N LYS A 666 191.86 71.92 -41.84
CA LYS A 666 193.20 71.75 -41.24
C LYS A 666 194.32 71.57 -42.28
N ALA A 667 193.99 71.05 -43.46
CA ALA A 667 194.94 70.94 -44.56
C ALA A 667 195.30 72.32 -45.17
N GLN A 668 194.36 73.28 -45.17
CA GLN A 668 194.57 74.62 -45.73
C GLN A 668 195.31 75.58 -44.77
N GLU A 669 195.11 75.42 -43.46
CA GLU A 669 195.84 76.22 -42.45
C GLU A 669 197.34 75.88 -42.38
N SER A 670 197.70 74.62 -42.67
CA SER A 670 199.10 74.16 -42.73
C SER A 670 199.87 74.82 -43.88
N GLU A 671 199.24 74.96 -45.06
CA GLU A 671 199.86 75.57 -46.25
C GLU A 671 200.08 77.09 -46.07
N ALA A 672 199.21 77.77 -45.32
CA ALA A 672 199.37 79.20 -45.03
C ALA A 672 200.51 79.47 -44.02
N ALA A 673 200.66 78.63 -42.99
CA ALA A 673 201.67 78.81 -41.94
C ALA A 673 203.11 78.61 -42.43
N GLU A 674 203.34 77.75 -43.44
CA GLU A 674 204.68 77.57 -44.02
C GLU A 674 205.11 78.76 -44.89
N SER A 675 204.16 79.44 -45.56
CA SER A 675 204.45 80.65 -46.34
C SER A 675 204.82 81.87 -45.47
N GLU A 676 204.26 81.98 -44.26
CA GLU A 676 204.62 83.01 -43.29
C GLU A 676 205.99 82.78 -42.63
N LEU A 677 206.43 81.52 -42.54
CA LEU A 677 207.74 81.19 -41.98
C LEU A 677 208.87 81.45 -42.99
N ALA A 678 208.60 81.25 -44.28
CA ALA A 678 209.51 81.59 -45.37
C ALA A 678 209.78 83.11 -45.45
N THR A 679 208.77 83.95 -45.27
CA THR A 679 208.91 85.42 -45.34
C THR A 679 209.61 86.03 -44.12
N ARG A 680 209.47 85.42 -42.93
CA ARG A 680 210.22 85.84 -41.73
C ARG A 680 211.71 85.55 -41.78
N GLN A 681 212.13 84.48 -42.45
CA GLN A 681 213.55 84.13 -42.55
C GLN A 681 214.32 84.97 -43.57
N GLU A 682 213.63 85.58 -44.54
CA GLU A 682 214.22 86.51 -45.50
C GLU A 682 214.46 87.90 -44.86
N MET A 683 213.52 88.39 -44.05
CA MET A 683 213.62 89.69 -43.37
C MET A 683 214.76 89.73 -42.33
N ILE A 684 215.00 88.65 -41.60
CA ILE A 684 216.08 88.56 -40.60
C ILE A 684 217.47 88.62 -41.24
N ARG A 685 217.63 88.09 -42.47
CA ARG A 685 218.94 88.14 -43.15
C ARG A 685 219.23 89.50 -43.78
N GLU A 686 218.21 90.20 -44.27
CA GLU A 686 218.39 91.58 -44.73
C GLU A 686 218.74 92.55 -43.58
N GLU A 687 218.20 92.34 -42.38
CA GLU A 687 218.60 93.16 -41.21
C GLU A 687 220.02 92.85 -40.72
N MET A 688 220.46 91.59 -40.77
CA MET A 688 221.85 91.22 -40.48
C MET A 688 222.83 91.84 -41.48
N ALA A 689 222.47 91.90 -42.77
CA ALA A 689 223.27 92.56 -43.81
C ALA A 689 223.37 94.09 -43.63
N ARG A 690 222.37 94.73 -43.01
CA ARG A 690 222.41 96.17 -42.68
C ARG A 690 223.20 96.49 -41.42
N ALA A 691 223.21 95.59 -40.43
CA ALA A 691 223.98 95.78 -39.20
C ALA A 691 225.50 95.73 -39.44
N GLU A 692 225.97 94.87 -40.36
CA GLU A 692 227.40 94.77 -40.66
C GLU A 692 227.91 95.95 -41.52
N ALA A 693 227.10 96.48 -42.43
CA ALA A 693 227.45 97.70 -43.18
C ALA A 693 227.58 98.95 -42.28
N GLN A 694 226.98 98.95 -41.07
CA GLN A 694 227.14 100.04 -40.10
C GLN A 694 228.40 99.92 -39.24
N LEU A 695 228.95 98.71 -39.07
CA LEU A 695 230.22 98.53 -38.36
C LEU A 695 231.43 98.82 -39.26
N ASP A 696 231.33 98.61 -40.58
CA ASP A 696 232.36 99.05 -41.53
C ASP A 696 232.40 100.58 -41.72
N LEU A 697 231.38 101.33 -41.28
CA LEU A 697 231.39 102.81 -41.30
C LEU A 697 232.07 103.44 -40.06
N LEU A 698 232.08 102.74 -38.92
CA LEU A 698 232.89 103.15 -37.77
C LEU A 698 234.40 102.88 -38.00
N LYS A 699 234.72 102.10 -39.03
CA LYS A 699 236.06 101.92 -39.59
C LYS A 699 236.64 103.18 -40.24
N GLU A 700 235.85 104.23 -40.50
CA GLU A 700 236.35 105.43 -41.21
C GLU A 700 236.54 106.70 -40.35
N ILE A 701 235.99 106.80 -39.13
CA ILE A 701 236.06 108.07 -38.37
C ILE A 701 237.18 108.10 -37.31
N LEU A 702 237.68 106.96 -36.83
CA LEU A 702 238.69 106.96 -35.75
C LEU A 702 240.15 106.81 -36.18
N LEU A 703 240.45 106.47 -37.44
CA LEU A 703 241.81 106.59 -38.01
C LEU A 703 242.14 108.02 -38.49
N ARG A 704 241.78 109.02 -37.65
CA ARG A 704 242.44 110.34 -37.62
C ARG A 704 243.35 110.56 -36.40
N GLU A 705 243.55 109.58 -35.51
CA GLU A 705 244.76 109.53 -34.67
C GLU A 705 245.39 108.13 -34.67
N GLN A 706 246.36 108.01 -35.58
CA GLN A 706 247.62 107.24 -35.55
C GLN A 706 247.66 105.71 -35.36
N GLY A 707 248.22 105.06 -36.39
CA GLY A 707 249.54 104.43 -36.27
C GLY A 707 249.57 102.90 -36.43
N LEU A 708 250.37 102.46 -37.42
CA LEU A 708 250.54 101.09 -37.97
C LEU A 708 249.32 100.53 -38.71
#